data_AF-A0A182F615-F1
#
_entry.id   AF-A0A182F615-F1
#
_cell.length_a   1.000
_cell.length_b   1.000
_cell.length_c   1.000
_cell.angle_alpha   90.00
_cell.angle_beta   90.00
_cell.angle_gamma   90.00
#
_symmetry.space_group_name_H-M   'P 1'
#
loop_
_entity.id
_entity.type
_entity.pdbx_description
1 polymer ?
#
loop_
_entity_poly.entity_id
_entity_poly.type
_entity_poly.pdbx_seq_one_letter_code
_entity_poly.pdbx_strand_id
1 'polypeptide(L)'
;MEVYEFNKTLLTRLMETRNVLNGSGGNIRASEVRSEWISYIEVVVEPTGWQALWKASRAVCEKLSVKYPLLVLGTVDQVLFDELQASFIVEAIQDDDVQLLEKELVVDLEELWPLREQNNPALNVTITADCIDKLRFFYQNLWMPWDAEEQDDHGWVEKHLESRIRLCHDLKKKTMSWQLSSHVVSLLAEARYIQRKLKLWEDEEAECEENEADNDEKELNDASILENERSCDLLKLNMRLAAIKNEMEILENPAMRAVFEKVRFANDKKLTEQSPRLAFIVTQIDTVEKQLEYLERTKPLIDGEAQVKMCESLQHALDHCSPDSAIYLPPGTRQNIKFLAYLNSGGSFRGVGNANFLEDHEQAVISNATIASKDDDSVLLTIDGDFTLENIHFDCSNVRTGVMVKEGNVVFRNCCFTGDPTSSTKQGVVVFGNCNLSFENCLIKEFSTGIYSNSDCTIRLVNTTIQKCINGMEVLDQCMVHFDTVTIRECQQYGVLLEDFNEDLETTNRPPAAGPVSASNLSQVYEDFNMIDREEFSFAGRNEFHGNAKGNFVIRKVYSSRFNSSCFIEEIDADGTFEDDGDDTLQQDRTACNNTNVSFGCDVPDATLFSSTKHQSLCDENGTCLKQNLSDDRSTNDTGLPGSLTHSEEDAQDDADDESNSYSEEPTAICDQKPLHLSRRRSASISPEQRRSFSSQDGDDSVSVIEIEDTIIEID
;
A
#
# COMPACT_ATOMS: atom_id res chain seq x y z
N MET A 1 -16.02 -24.01 0.76
CA MET A 1 -16.56 -24.07 -0.62
C MET A 1 -15.37 -24.00 -1.56
N GLU A 2 -15.31 -24.79 -2.64
CA GLU A 2 -14.13 -24.78 -3.53
C GLU A 2 -14.25 -23.77 -4.67
N VAL A 3 -13.24 -22.91 -4.81
CA VAL A 3 -13.03 -22.01 -5.96
C VAL A 3 -11.92 -22.55 -6.87
N TYR A 4 -11.85 -22.06 -8.11
CA TYR A 4 -10.70 -22.32 -8.99
C TYR A 4 -9.47 -21.51 -8.55
N GLU A 5 -8.31 -22.16 -8.55
CA GLU A 5 -7.01 -21.58 -8.24
C GLU A 5 -5.99 -22.02 -9.29
N PHE A 6 -5.14 -21.10 -9.76
CA PHE A 6 -4.32 -21.28 -10.96
C PHE A 6 -2.85 -20.90 -10.74
N ASN A 7 -2.04 -21.86 -10.28
CA ASN A 7 -0.58 -21.69 -10.25
C ASN A 7 0.00 -21.90 -11.67
N LYS A 8 0.18 -20.79 -12.40
CA LYS A 8 0.58 -20.76 -13.82
C LYS A 8 2.02 -20.28 -13.99
N THR A 9 2.76 -20.90 -14.90
CA THR A 9 4.18 -20.56 -15.15
C THR A 9 4.33 -19.20 -15.86
N LEU A 10 5.54 -18.63 -15.82
CA LEU A 10 5.93 -17.43 -16.59
C LEU A 10 5.53 -17.55 -18.07
N LEU A 11 5.85 -18.68 -18.71
CA LEU A 11 5.55 -18.93 -20.12
C LEU A 11 4.04 -19.06 -20.37
N THR A 12 3.33 -19.71 -19.44
CA THR A 12 1.87 -19.84 -19.47
C THR A 12 1.19 -18.47 -19.43
N ARG A 13 1.53 -17.63 -18.43
CA ARG A 13 1.00 -16.27 -18.29
C ARG A 13 1.32 -15.40 -19.51
N LEU A 14 2.55 -15.47 -20.03
CA LEU A 14 2.95 -14.73 -21.24
C LEU A 14 2.13 -15.16 -22.46
N MET A 15 1.97 -16.47 -22.70
CA MET A 15 1.16 -16.98 -23.81
C MET A 15 -0.32 -16.62 -23.66
N GLU A 16 -0.90 -16.75 -22.46
CA GLU A 16 -2.30 -16.41 -22.20
C GLU A 16 -2.59 -14.93 -22.45
N THR A 17 -1.85 -14.03 -21.80
CA THR A 17 -2.07 -12.59 -21.94
C THR A 17 -1.76 -12.11 -23.35
N ARG A 18 -0.76 -12.70 -24.03
CA ARG A 18 -0.49 -12.41 -25.45
C ARG A 18 -1.59 -12.92 -26.37
N ASN A 19 -2.23 -14.05 -26.08
CA ASN A 19 -3.34 -14.54 -26.90
C ASN A 19 -4.60 -13.68 -26.78
N VAL A 20 -4.78 -12.98 -25.65
CA VAL A 20 -5.78 -11.90 -25.52
C VAL A 20 -5.33 -10.70 -26.36
N LEU A 21 -4.15 -10.14 -26.06
CA LEU A 21 -3.67 -8.86 -26.62
C LEU A 21 -2.95 -8.97 -27.99
N ASN A 22 -3.18 -10.05 -28.73
CA ASN A 22 -2.78 -10.18 -30.14
C ASN A 22 -3.94 -10.71 -31.01
N GLY A 23 -5.19 -10.69 -30.53
CA GLY A 23 -6.36 -11.21 -31.26
C GLY A 23 -6.50 -10.60 -32.65
N SER A 24 -6.34 -9.28 -32.75
CA SER A 24 -6.36 -8.53 -34.03
C SER A 24 -5.06 -8.59 -34.85
N GLY A 25 -3.99 -9.21 -34.34
CA GLY A 25 -2.70 -9.36 -35.04
C GLY A 25 -1.90 -8.06 -35.29
N GLY A 26 -2.34 -6.93 -34.72
CA GLY A 26 -1.67 -5.63 -34.79
C GLY A 26 -0.79 -5.33 -33.57
N ASN A 27 -0.22 -4.12 -33.54
CA ASN A 27 0.54 -3.64 -32.40
C ASN A 27 -0.39 -2.82 -31.47
N ILE A 28 -0.94 -3.47 -30.44
CA ILE A 28 -1.97 -2.88 -29.56
C ILE A 28 -1.41 -1.71 -28.76
N ARG A 29 -2.10 -0.58 -28.85
CA ARG A 29 -1.87 0.64 -28.06
C ARG A 29 -2.47 0.55 -26.66
N ALA A 30 -2.06 1.43 -25.76
CA ALA A 30 -2.59 1.47 -24.40
C ALA A 30 -4.11 1.73 -24.37
N SER A 31 -4.62 2.66 -25.20
CA SER A 31 -6.06 2.95 -25.31
C SER A 31 -6.90 1.76 -25.80
N GLU A 32 -6.32 0.87 -26.60
CA GLU A 32 -6.99 -0.26 -27.25
C GLU A 32 -7.10 -1.49 -26.33
N VAL A 33 -6.25 -1.59 -25.28
CA VAL A 33 -6.15 -2.75 -24.38
C VAL A 33 -7.50 -3.13 -23.74
N ARG A 34 -8.27 -2.15 -23.25
CA ARG A 34 -9.57 -2.43 -22.60
C ARG A 34 -10.57 -3.05 -23.58
N SER A 35 -10.61 -2.55 -24.81
CA SER A 35 -11.52 -3.02 -25.86
C SER A 35 -11.25 -4.47 -26.27
N GLU A 36 -9.98 -4.88 -26.29
CA GLU A 36 -9.62 -6.28 -26.60
C GLU A 36 -9.87 -7.22 -25.41
N TRP A 37 -9.76 -6.74 -24.16
CA TRP A 37 -10.26 -7.50 -22.99
C TRP A 37 -11.77 -7.72 -23.04
N ILE A 38 -12.55 -6.68 -23.34
CA ILE A 38 -14.02 -6.77 -23.51
C ILE A 38 -14.35 -7.79 -24.61
N SER A 39 -13.71 -7.66 -25.78
CA SER A 39 -13.90 -8.54 -26.93
C SER A 39 -13.53 -10.01 -26.65
N TYR A 40 -12.49 -10.26 -25.84
CA TYR A 40 -12.13 -11.61 -25.42
C TYR A 40 -13.14 -12.20 -24.43
N ILE A 41 -13.62 -11.40 -23.48
CA ILE A 41 -14.54 -11.84 -22.42
C ILE A 41 -15.92 -12.15 -22.98
N GLU A 42 -16.45 -11.34 -23.92
CA GLU A 42 -17.73 -11.60 -24.62
C GLU A 42 -17.77 -12.98 -25.32
N VAL A 43 -16.61 -13.46 -25.79
CA VAL A 43 -16.48 -14.74 -26.51
C VAL A 43 -16.25 -15.94 -25.57
N VAL A 44 -15.78 -15.71 -24.34
CA VAL A 44 -15.18 -16.75 -23.48
C VAL A 44 -15.90 -16.96 -22.14
N VAL A 45 -16.55 -15.93 -21.59
CA VAL A 45 -17.26 -16.00 -20.30
C VAL A 45 -18.73 -16.36 -20.48
N GLU A 46 -19.25 -17.25 -19.64
CA GLU A 46 -20.68 -17.55 -19.58
C GLU A 46 -21.45 -16.28 -19.14
N PRO A 47 -22.43 -15.79 -19.92
CA PRO A 47 -22.99 -14.45 -19.70
C PRO A 47 -23.92 -14.36 -18.49
N THR A 48 -24.48 -15.49 -18.01
CA THR A 48 -25.49 -15.54 -16.94
C THR A 48 -25.43 -16.86 -16.16
N GLY A 49 -25.99 -16.87 -14.94
CA GLY A 49 -26.42 -18.07 -14.22
C GLY A 49 -25.35 -18.92 -13.52
N TRP A 50 -24.10 -18.44 -13.41
CA TRP A 50 -23.03 -19.12 -12.66
C TRP A 50 -22.87 -18.56 -11.25
N GLN A 51 -22.54 -19.45 -10.30
CA GLN A 51 -22.30 -19.12 -8.91
C GLN A 51 -20.84 -18.75 -8.65
N ALA A 52 -20.63 -17.76 -7.77
CA ALA A 52 -19.32 -17.26 -7.40
C ALA A 52 -19.26 -16.84 -5.92
N LEU A 53 -18.04 -16.85 -5.40
CA LEU A 53 -17.67 -16.15 -4.18
C LEU A 53 -17.16 -14.75 -4.57
N TRP A 54 -17.90 -13.71 -4.20
CA TRP A 54 -17.44 -12.32 -4.29
C TRP A 54 -16.52 -12.02 -3.11
N LYS A 55 -15.31 -11.53 -3.41
CA LYS A 55 -14.32 -11.07 -2.43
C LYS A 55 -14.21 -9.55 -2.50
N ALA A 56 -15.14 -8.85 -1.84
CA ALA A 56 -15.25 -7.39 -1.93
C ALA A 56 -13.96 -6.70 -1.44
N SER A 57 -13.46 -5.73 -2.21
CA SER A 57 -12.29 -4.95 -1.80
C SER A 57 -12.57 -4.06 -0.59
N ARG A 58 -11.49 -3.64 0.08
CA ARG A 58 -11.55 -2.72 1.23
C ARG A 58 -12.32 -1.42 0.92
N ALA A 59 -12.27 -0.92 -0.32
CA ALA A 59 -12.99 0.28 -0.73
C ALA A 59 -14.51 0.07 -0.75
N VAL A 60 -14.98 -1.07 -1.26
CA VAL A 60 -16.41 -1.43 -1.24
C VAL A 60 -16.88 -1.71 0.18
N CYS A 61 -16.07 -2.39 1.00
CA CYS A 61 -16.38 -2.63 2.42
C CYS A 61 -16.57 -1.31 3.18
N GLU A 62 -15.69 -0.33 2.96
CA GLU A 62 -15.79 0.99 3.61
C GLU A 62 -17.04 1.77 3.14
N LYS A 63 -17.33 1.78 1.82
CA LYS A 63 -18.53 2.41 1.26
C LYS A 63 -19.83 1.80 1.81
N LEU A 64 -19.82 0.50 2.12
CA LEU A 64 -20.93 -0.22 2.75
C LEU A 64 -20.93 -0.13 4.29
N SER A 65 -19.88 0.44 4.89
CA SER A 65 -19.64 0.47 6.34
C SER A 65 -19.64 -0.91 7.01
N VAL A 66 -19.04 -1.91 6.34
CA VAL A 66 -18.95 -3.30 6.81
C VAL A 66 -17.50 -3.73 7.03
N LYS A 67 -17.30 -4.65 7.97
CA LYS A 67 -15.97 -5.19 8.30
C LYS A 67 -15.31 -5.81 7.05
N TYR A 68 -14.05 -5.48 6.81
CA TYR A 68 -13.18 -6.23 5.91
C TYR A 68 -12.46 -7.38 6.66
N PRO A 69 -12.34 -8.59 6.09
CA PRO A 69 -12.81 -9.01 4.76
C PRO A 69 -14.31 -9.33 4.73
N LEU A 70 -14.96 -8.96 3.62
CA LEU A 70 -16.32 -9.40 3.29
C LEU A 70 -16.25 -10.51 2.23
N LEU A 71 -16.95 -11.61 2.51
CA LEU A 71 -17.07 -12.78 1.63
C LEU A 71 -18.55 -13.12 1.42
N VAL A 72 -18.98 -13.14 0.16
CA VAL A 72 -20.40 -13.26 -0.23
C VAL A 72 -20.57 -14.33 -1.30
N LEU A 73 -21.46 -15.29 -1.06
CA LEU A 73 -21.91 -16.27 -2.04
C LEU A 73 -23.08 -15.70 -2.84
N GLY A 74 -23.07 -15.87 -4.15
CA GLY A 74 -24.16 -15.45 -5.01
C GLY A 74 -24.11 -16.04 -6.42
N THR A 75 -25.15 -15.75 -7.19
CA THR A 75 -25.26 -16.08 -8.61
C THR A 75 -25.16 -14.81 -9.45
N VAL A 76 -24.35 -14.84 -10.52
CA VAL A 76 -24.33 -13.77 -11.53
C VAL A 76 -25.60 -13.86 -12.38
N ASP A 77 -26.42 -12.82 -12.39
CA ASP A 77 -27.61 -12.77 -13.24
C ASP A 77 -27.24 -12.35 -14.67
N GLN A 78 -26.39 -11.32 -14.81
CA GLN A 78 -25.90 -10.83 -16.10
C GLN A 78 -24.48 -10.25 -15.99
N VAL A 79 -23.61 -10.63 -16.92
CA VAL A 79 -22.32 -9.95 -17.17
C VAL A 79 -22.51 -8.68 -18.00
N LEU A 80 -21.90 -7.58 -17.54
CA LEU A 80 -21.89 -6.25 -18.17
C LEU A 80 -20.55 -6.06 -18.87
N PHE A 81 -20.46 -6.56 -20.11
CA PHE A 81 -19.21 -6.69 -20.85
C PHE A 81 -18.47 -5.36 -21.04
N ASP A 82 -19.16 -4.29 -21.46
CA ASP A 82 -18.57 -2.95 -21.70
C ASP A 82 -17.90 -2.37 -20.44
N GLU A 83 -18.47 -2.66 -19.27
CA GLU A 83 -18.03 -2.18 -17.96
C GLU A 83 -16.99 -3.12 -17.32
N LEU A 84 -16.88 -4.37 -17.78
CA LEU A 84 -16.14 -5.47 -17.15
C LEU A 84 -16.67 -5.80 -15.73
N GLN A 85 -17.99 -5.64 -15.56
CA GLN A 85 -18.72 -5.85 -14.31
C GLN A 85 -19.79 -6.94 -14.47
N ALA A 86 -20.51 -7.25 -13.40
CA ALA A 86 -21.65 -8.17 -13.41
C ALA A 86 -22.72 -7.75 -12.39
N SER A 87 -24.00 -7.96 -12.73
CA SER A 87 -25.07 -8.01 -11.73
C SER A 87 -24.99 -9.34 -10.98
N PHE A 88 -24.86 -9.25 -9.66
CA PHE A 88 -24.60 -10.36 -8.74
C PHE A 88 -25.69 -10.42 -7.66
N ILE A 89 -26.46 -11.52 -7.67
CA ILE A 89 -27.54 -11.78 -6.72
C ILE A 89 -26.97 -12.49 -5.49
N VAL A 90 -27.10 -11.85 -4.32
CA VAL A 90 -26.61 -12.35 -3.03
C VAL A 90 -27.47 -13.53 -2.55
N GLU A 91 -26.85 -14.71 -2.43
CA GLU A 91 -27.46 -15.93 -1.89
C GLU A 91 -27.16 -16.11 -0.39
N ALA A 92 -25.92 -15.88 0.04
CA ALA A 92 -25.50 -15.93 1.43
C ALA A 92 -24.26 -15.05 1.70
N ILE A 93 -24.03 -14.68 2.96
CA ILE A 93 -22.85 -13.93 3.42
C ILE A 93 -22.14 -14.81 4.46
N GLN A 94 -20.80 -14.84 4.45
CA GLN A 94 -20.05 -15.70 5.39
C GLN A 94 -20.17 -15.23 6.86
N ASP A 95 -20.28 -13.93 7.07
CA ASP A 95 -20.49 -13.34 8.39
C ASP A 95 -21.99 -13.13 8.61
N ASP A 96 -22.63 -14.00 9.41
CA ASP A 96 -24.06 -13.94 9.78
C ASP A 96 -24.48 -12.56 10.36
N ASP A 97 -23.48 -11.81 10.83
CA ASP A 97 -23.55 -10.50 11.43
C ASP A 97 -23.66 -9.33 10.43
N VAL A 98 -23.43 -9.56 9.13
CA VAL A 98 -23.47 -8.55 8.07
C VAL A 98 -24.74 -8.71 7.22
N GLN A 99 -25.49 -7.61 7.07
CA GLN A 99 -26.69 -7.57 6.22
C GLN A 99 -26.51 -6.51 5.14
N LEU A 100 -26.28 -6.96 3.90
CA LEU A 100 -26.28 -6.09 2.73
C LEU A 100 -27.71 -5.57 2.49
N LEU A 101 -27.84 -4.25 2.33
CA LEU A 101 -29.13 -3.58 2.12
C LEU A 101 -29.76 -3.96 0.77
N GLU A 102 -28.90 -4.20 -0.22
CA GLU A 102 -29.26 -4.56 -1.59
C GLU A 102 -28.95 -6.05 -1.82
N LYS A 103 -29.85 -6.74 -2.53
CA LYS A 103 -29.73 -8.17 -2.84
C LYS A 103 -29.15 -8.45 -4.22
N GLU A 104 -29.07 -7.43 -5.04
CA GLU A 104 -28.53 -7.42 -6.38
C GLU A 104 -27.54 -6.25 -6.40
N LEU A 105 -26.29 -6.54 -6.74
CA LEU A 105 -25.17 -5.61 -6.67
C LEU A 105 -24.40 -5.65 -7.99
N VAL A 106 -23.92 -4.50 -8.46
CA VAL A 106 -22.97 -4.45 -9.57
C VAL A 106 -21.55 -4.58 -8.99
N VAL A 107 -20.81 -5.57 -9.47
CA VAL A 107 -19.47 -5.93 -8.95
C VAL A 107 -18.48 -6.14 -10.09
N ASP A 108 -17.20 -5.79 -9.87
CA ASP A 108 -16.14 -5.99 -10.86
C ASP A 108 -15.86 -7.48 -11.10
N LEU A 109 -15.70 -7.89 -12.36
CA LEU A 109 -15.42 -9.30 -12.70
C LEU A 109 -14.14 -9.83 -12.04
N GLU A 110 -13.16 -8.96 -11.76
CA GLU A 110 -11.94 -9.36 -11.04
C GLU A 110 -12.14 -9.63 -9.54
N GLU A 111 -13.24 -9.18 -8.91
CA GLU A 111 -13.57 -9.52 -7.51
C GLU A 111 -14.33 -10.86 -7.38
N LEU A 112 -14.80 -11.45 -8.50
CA LEU A 112 -15.60 -12.68 -8.52
C LEU A 112 -14.76 -13.96 -8.68
N TRP A 113 -14.99 -14.95 -7.82
CA TRP A 113 -14.31 -16.24 -7.85
C TRP A 113 -15.32 -17.36 -8.12
N PRO A 114 -15.42 -17.86 -9.37
CA PRO A 114 -16.39 -18.90 -9.71
C PRO A 114 -16.16 -20.18 -8.91
N LEU A 115 -17.25 -20.79 -8.46
CA LEU A 115 -17.19 -22.05 -7.71
C LEU A 115 -16.93 -23.24 -8.64
N ARG A 116 -16.26 -24.27 -8.12
CA ARG A 116 -16.10 -25.56 -8.83
C ARG A 116 -17.41 -26.34 -8.91
N GLU A 117 -18.15 -26.36 -7.81
CA GLU A 117 -19.50 -26.92 -7.74
C GLU A 117 -20.52 -25.84 -8.13
N GLN A 118 -21.50 -26.22 -8.95
CA GLN A 118 -22.45 -25.30 -9.59
C GLN A 118 -23.85 -25.91 -9.58
N ASN A 119 -24.87 -25.11 -9.22
CA ASN A 119 -26.28 -25.50 -9.33
C ASN A 119 -26.67 -25.91 -10.76
N ASN A 120 -26.01 -25.35 -11.78
CA ASN A 120 -26.22 -25.68 -13.20
C ASN A 120 -24.99 -26.39 -13.82
N PRO A 121 -24.99 -27.73 -13.92
CA PRO A 121 -23.86 -28.49 -14.45
C PRO A 121 -23.72 -28.42 -15.99
N ALA A 122 -24.53 -27.59 -16.68
CA ALA A 122 -24.41 -27.37 -18.12
C ALA A 122 -23.52 -26.18 -18.50
N LEU A 123 -23.13 -25.33 -17.54
CA LEU A 123 -22.27 -24.16 -17.76
C LEU A 123 -20.79 -24.56 -17.75
N ASN A 124 -19.99 -23.99 -18.66
CA ASN A 124 -18.55 -24.22 -18.75
C ASN A 124 -17.77 -23.26 -17.83
N VAL A 125 -18.07 -23.34 -16.53
CA VAL A 125 -17.51 -22.42 -15.52
C VAL A 125 -15.99 -22.56 -15.41
N THR A 126 -15.39 -23.69 -15.78
CA THR A 126 -13.94 -23.86 -15.86
C THR A 126 -13.28 -22.85 -16.81
N ILE A 127 -13.88 -22.60 -17.99
CA ILE A 127 -13.36 -21.61 -18.95
C ILE A 127 -13.63 -20.18 -18.45
N THR A 128 -14.79 -19.93 -17.84
CA THR A 128 -15.10 -18.64 -17.21
C THR A 128 -14.10 -18.29 -16.10
N ALA A 129 -13.76 -19.25 -15.24
CA ALA A 129 -12.78 -19.07 -14.17
C ALA A 129 -11.36 -18.84 -14.70
N ASP A 130 -10.94 -19.57 -15.74
CA ASP A 130 -9.66 -19.36 -16.43
C ASP A 130 -9.58 -18.00 -17.12
N CYS A 131 -10.70 -17.48 -17.64
CA CYS A 131 -10.79 -16.14 -18.22
C CYS A 131 -10.69 -15.04 -17.14
N ILE A 132 -11.46 -15.16 -16.05
CA ILE A 132 -11.45 -14.21 -14.94
C ILE A 132 -10.09 -14.21 -14.22
N ASP A 133 -9.41 -15.35 -14.10
CA ASP A 133 -8.03 -15.43 -13.59
C ASP A 133 -7.04 -14.65 -14.48
N LYS A 134 -7.18 -14.68 -15.81
CA LYS A 134 -6.34 -13.88 -16.72
C LYS A 134 -6.63 -12.38 -16.59
N LEU A 135 -7.91 -12.00 -16.54
CA LEU A 135 -8.36 -10.61 -16.35
C LEU A 135 -7.80 -10.04 -15.04
N ARG A 136 -8.03 -10.75 -13.92
CA ARG A 136 -7.51 -10.40 -12.59
C ARG A 136 -5.99 -10.29 -12.59
N PHE A 137 -5.29 -11.27 -13.16
CA PHE A 137 -3.83 -11.22 -13.25
C PHE A 137 -3.37 -9.97 -14.01
N PHE A 138 -4.03 -9.63 -15.11
CA PHE A 138 -3.70 -8.44 -15.90
C PHE A 138 -3.87 -7.14 -15.11
N TYR A 139 -5.08 -6.81 -14.65
CA TYR A 139 -5.35 -5.52 -14.03
C TYR A 139 -4.71 -5.37 -12.63
N GLN A 140 -4.56 -6.47 -11.88
CA GLN A 140 -3.93 -6.41 -10.54
C GLN A 140 -2.40 -6.48 -10.55
N ASN A 141 -1.75 -6.95 -11.63
CA ASN A 141 -0.29 -7.18 -11.67
C ASN A 141 0.43 -6.46 -12.82
N LEU A 142 -0.19 -6.29 -13.99
CA LEU A 142 0.46 -5.85 -15.23
C LEU A 142 0.05 -4.45 -15.69
N TRP A 143 -1.22 -4.09 -15.54
CA TRP A 143 -1.70 -2.75 -15.82
C TRP A 143 -1.19 -1.79 -14.73
N MET A 144 -0.52 -0.73 -15.15
CA MET A 144 0.09 0.27 -14.26
C MET A 144 -0.71 1.57 -14.30
N PRO A 145 -0.70 2.36 -13.21
CA PRO A 145 -1.49 3.59 -13.12
C PRO A 145 -1.38 4.52 -14.32
N TRP A 146 -0.15 4.80 -14.76
CA TRP A 146 0.20 5.69 -15.87
C TRP A 146 0.01 5.09 -17.27
N ASP A 147 -0.52 3.86 -17.41
CA ASP A 147 -0.72 3.25 -18.74
C ASP A 147 -1.88 3.89 -19.49
N ALA A 148 -2.96 4.25 -18.79
CA ALA A 148 -4.13 4.90 -19.39
C ALA A 148 -3.83 6.30 -19.96
N GLU A 149 -2.75 6.92 -19.48
CA GLU A 149 -2.26 8.25 -19.88
C GLU A 149 -1.12 8.16 -20.92
N GLU A 150 -0.64 6.96 -21.26
CA GLU A 150 0.51 6.81 -22.16
C GLU A 150 0.13 7.12 -23.62
N GLN A 151 0.98 7.90 -24.29
CA GLN A 151 0.75 8.30 -25.68
C GLN A 151 0.79 7.09 -26.62
N ASP A 152 -0.24 7.00 -27.46
CA ASP A 152 -0.61 5.92 -28.38
C ASP A 152 0.38 5.69 -29.57
N ASP A 153 1.61 6.19 -29.45
CA ASP A 153 2.69 6.14 -30.44
C ASP A 153 3.38 4.78 -30.50
N HIS A 154 3.29 3.97 -29.44
CA HIS A 154 4.02 2.71 -29.28
C HIS A 154 3.12 1.56 -28.81
N GLY A 155 3.50 0.33 -29.17
CA GLY A 155 2.78 -0.87 -28.76
C GLY A 155 3.01 -1.22 -27.29
N TRP A 156 1.95 -1.19 -26.48
CA TRP A 156 2.01 -1.56 -25.05
C TRP A 156 2.50 -3.00 -24.89
N VAL A 157 2.05 -3.91 -25.76
CA VAL A 157 2.44 -5.34 -25.75
C VAL A 157 3.92 -5.55 -26.03
N GLU A 158 4.50 -4.81 -26.99
CA GLU A 158 5.93 -4.91 -27.32
C GLU A 158 6.82 -4.24 -26.27
N LYS A 159 6.34 -3.15 -25.64
CA LYS A 159 7.07 -2.37 -24.63
C LYS A 159 7.08 -3.04 -23.25
N HIS A 160 5.94 -3.55 -22.77
CA HIS A 160 5.74 -3.86 -21.35
C HIS A 160 5.34 -5.31 -21.01
N LEU A 161 4.76 -6.09 -21.94
CA LEU A 161 4.15 -7.37 -21.57
C LEU A 161 5.17 -8.37 -20.98
N GLU A 162 6.32 -8.53 -21.62
CA GLU A 162 7.33 -9.49 -21.15
C GLU A 162 8.11 -8.99 -19.92
N SER A 163 8.42 -7.69 -19.84
CA SER A 163 9.14 -7.11 -18.71
C SER A 163 8.33 -7.18 -17.42
N ARG A 164 7.05 -6.80 -17.47
CA ARG A 164 6.15 -6.81 -16.30
C ARG A 164 5.80 -8.22 -15.85
N ILE A 165 5.43 -9.14 -16.76
CA ILE A 165 5.19 -10.55 -16.40
C ILE A 165 6.43 -11.17 -15.75
N ARG A 166 7.64 -10.86 -16.24
CA ARG A 166 8.90 -11.28 -15.61
C ARG A 166 9.10 -10.67 -14.23
N LEU A 167 8.88 -9.36 -14.05
CA LEU A 167 8.98 -8.70 -12.75
C LEU A 167 8.01 -9.28 -11.71
N CYS A 168 6.75 -9.53 -12.08
CA CYS A 168 5.76 -10.16 -11.20
C CYS A 168 6.16 -11.59 -10.79
N HIS A 169 6.74 -12.36 -11.70
CA HIS A 169 7.28 -13.70 -11.42
C HIS A 169 8.54 -13.65 -10.55
N ASP A 170 9.41 -12.67 -10.77
CA ASP A 170 10.62 -12.42 -9.97
C ASP A 170 10.27 -12.05 -8.52
N LEU A 171 9.24 -11.21 -8.32
CA LEU A 171 8.68 -10.90 -7.00
C LEU A 171 8.17 -12.18 -6.32
N LYS A 172 7.27 -12.90 -6.99
CA LYS A 172 6.58 -14.08 -6.42
C LYS A 172 7.50 -15.27 -6.16
N LYS A 173 8.63 -15.38 -6.88
CA LYS A 173 9.67 -16.40 -6.64
C LYS A 173 10.87 -15.92 -5.84
N LYS A 174 10.81 -14.71 -5.26
CA LYS A 174 11.90 -14.13 -4.43
C LYS A 174 13.26 -14.14 -5.13
N THR A 175 13.30 -13.97 -6.46
CA THR A 175 14.56 -14.03 -7.24
C THR A 175 15.42 -12.77 -7.07
N MET A 176 14.80 -11.72 -6.52
CA MET A 176 15.39 -10.43 -6.18
C MET A 176 15.66 -10.33 -4.67
N SER A 177 16.55 -9.44 -4.26
CA SER A 177 16.73 -9.15 -2.83
C SER A 177 15.47 -8.56 -2.20
N TRP A 178 15.36 -8.72 -0.89
CA TRP A 178 14.23 -8.21 -0.10
C TRP A 178 14.12 -6.69 -0.15
N GLN A 179 15.24 -5.95 0.02
CA GLN A 179 15.24 -4.48 -0.05
C GLN A 179 14.69 -3.98 -1.41
N LEU A 180 15.11 -4.62 -2.51
CA LEU A 180 14.66 -4.31 -3.86
C LEU A 180 13.17 -4.64 -4.07
N SER A 181 12.73 -5.82 -3.62
CA SER A 181 11.34 -6.28 -3.75
C SER A 181 10.38 -5.41 -2.95
N SER A 182 10.71 -5.13 -1.69
CA SER A 182 9.98 -4.22 -0.81
C SER A 182 9.86 -2.83 -1.42
N HIS A 183 10.95 -2.30 -2.01
CA HIS A 183 10.91 -1.01 -2.68
C HIS A 183 10.02 -1.00 -3.94
N VAL A 184 10.05 -2.04 -4.79
CA VAL A 184 9.16 -2.16 -5.95
C VAL A 184 7.69 -2.17 -5.52
N VAL A 185 7.34 -2.95 -4.49
CA VAL A 185 5.98 -3.00 -3.94
C VAL A 185 5.55 -1.65 -3.37
N SER A 186 6.48 -0.93 -2.72
CA SER A 186 6.25 0.44 -2.24
C SER A 186 5.90 1.41 -3.38
N LEU A 187 6.71 1.48 -4.43
CA LEU A 187 6.43 2.33 -5.61
C LEU A 187 5.06 2.05 -6.23
N LEU A 188 4.71 0.78 -6.37
CA LEU A 188 3.43 0.36 -6.95
C LEU A 188 2.23 0.74 -6.06
N ALA A 189 2.37 0.61 -4.75
CA ALA A 189 1.35 1.03 -3.80
C ALA A 189 1.21 2.57 -3.76
N GLU A 190 2.31 3.32 -3.87
CA GLU A 190 2.32 4.79 -3.92
C GLU A 190 1.67 5.31 -5.23
N ALA A 191 2.05 4.77 -6.39
CA ALA A 191 1.46 5.17 -7.67
C ALA A 191 -0.06 4.90 -7.71
N ARG A 192 -0.50 3.77 -7.15
CA ARG A 192 -1.93 3.43 -7.00
C ARG A 192 -2.64 4.31 -5.97
N TYR A 193 -1.94 4.88 -4.98
CA TYR A 193 -2.51 5.90 -4.10
C TYR A 193 -2.69 7.22 -4.87
N ILE A 194 -1.63 7.69 -5.54
CA ILE A 194 -1.65 8.93 -6.32
C ILE A 194 -2.76 8.91 -7.37
N GLN A 195 -2.88 7.85 -8.17
CA GLN A 195 -3.93 7.75 -9.19
C GLN A 195 -5.36 7.79 -8.60
N ARG A 196 -5.60 7.15 -7.45
CA ARG A 196 -6.92 7.26 -6.79
C ARG A 196 -7.20 8.68 -6.30
N LYS A 197 -6.18 9.41 -5.85
CA LYS A 197 -6.28 10.80 -5.40
C LYS A 197 -6.50 11.77 -6.58
N LEU A 198 -5.82 11.52 -7.71
CA LEU A 198 -6.07 12.22 -8.97
C LEU A 198 -7.52 12.00 -9.43
N LYS A 199 -7.97 10.75 -9.52
CA LYS A 199 -9.35 10.45 -9.93
C LYS A 199 -10.39 11.07 -9.00
N LEU A 200 -10.19 11.02 -7.67
CA LEU A 200 -11.11 11.67 -6.73
C LEU A 200 -11.22 13.18 -6.97
N TRP A 201 -10.16 13.83 -7.45
CA TRP A 201 -10.19 15.24 -7.84
C TRP A 201 -10.84 15.47 -9.21
N GLU A 202 -10.66 14.56 -10.17
CA GLU A 202 -11.42 14.57 -11.44
C GLU A 202 -12.93 14.40 -11.20
N ASP A 203 -13.31 13.48 -10.31
CA ASP A 203 -14.71 13.25 -9.88
C ASP A 203 -15.25 14.48 -9.09
N GLU A 204 -14.46 15.07 -8.17
CA GLU A 204 -14.83 16.32 -7.44
C GLU A 204 -14.98 17.53 -8.37
N GLU A 205 -14.08 17.71 -9.36
CA GLU A 205 -14.13 18.83 -10.30
C GLU A 205 -15.38 18.74 -11.20
N ALA A 206 -15.74 17.54 -11.66
CA ALA A 206 -16.99 17.31 -12.41
C ALA A 206 -18.24 17.63 -11.56
N GLU A 207 -18.27 17.22 -10.28
CA GLU A 207 -19.37 17.60 -9.38
C GLU A 207 -19.42 19.12 -9.13
N CYS A 208 -18.29 19.83 -9.12
CA CYS A 208 -18.25 21.28 -8.99
C CYS A 208 -18.78 21.99 -10.25
N GLU A 209 -18.36 21.57 -11.45
CA GLU A 209 -18.83 22.14 -12.72
C GLU A 209 -20.36 22.01 -12.92
N GLU A 210 -20.98 20.92 -12.45
CA GLU A 210 -22.44 20.77 -12.48
C GLU A 210 -23.18 21.72 -11.51
N ASN A 211 -22.55 22.13 -10.40
CA ASN A 211 -23.18 22.97 -9.37
C ASN A 211 -22.96 24.48 -9.58
N GLU A 212 -21.84 24.91 -10.18
CA GLU A 212 -21.57 26.32 -10.50
C GLU A 212 -22.52 26.89 -11.57
N ALA A 213 -23.27 26.04 -12.28
CA ALA A 213 -24.23 26.44 -13.31
C ALA A 213 -25.45 27.25 -12.80
N ASP A 214 -25.65 27.38 -11.49
CA ASP A 214 -26.91 27.91 -10.89
C ASP A 214 -26.71 29.03 -9.84
N ASN A 215 -25.49 29.58 -9.63
CA ASN A 215 -25.19 30.44 -8.46
C ASN A 215 -24.23 31.65 -8.72
N ASP A 216 -24.78 32.83 -9.04
CA ASP A 216 -24.03 34.03 -9.46
C ASP A 216 -23.14 34.74 -8.40
N GLU A 217 -21.88 34.99 -8.78
CA GLU A 217 -21.04 36.17 -8.45
C GLU A 217 -20.60 36.45 -6.98
N LYS A 218 -20.29 35.46 -6.12
CA LYS A 218 -19.78 35.77 -4.74
C LYS A 218 -18.57 35.06 -4.13
N GLU A 219 -18.14 33.88 -4.58
CA GLU A 219 -17.10 33.11 -3.86
C GLU A 219 -15.71 33.15 -4.53
N LEU A 220 -15.60 33.85 -5.68
CA LEU A 220 -14.42 33.95 -6.56
C LEU A 220 -13.07 34.27 -5.88
N ASN A 221 -13.07 34.91 -4.72
CA ASN A 221 -11.85 35.38 -4.06
C ASN A 221 -11.24 34.38 -3.07
N ASP A 222 -12.05 33.47 -2.50
CA ASP A 222 -11.57 32.36 -1.67
C ASP A 222 -11.42 31.08 -2.52
N ALA A 223 -12.30 30.89 -3.51
CA ALA A 223 -12.19 29.83 -4.52
C ALA A 223 -10.83 29.88 -5.25
N SER A 224 -10.44 31.03 -5.80
CA SER A 224 -9.17 31.17 -6.55
C SER A 224 -7.89 31.00 -5.71
N ILE A 225 -7.97 31.03 -4.38
CA ILE A 225 -6.84 30.67 -3.50
C ILE A 225 -6.81 29.14 -3.31
N LEU A 226 -7.97 28.52 -3.07
CA LEU A 226 -8.10 27.07 -2.93
C LEU A 226 -7.79 26.32 -4.24
N GLU A 227 -8.22 26.85 -5.38
CA GLU A 227 -7.84 26.40 -6.74
C GLU A 227 -6.32 26.41 -6.93
N ASN A 228 -5.62 27.42 -6.42
CA ASN A 228 -4.18 27.55 -6.57
C ASN A 228 -3.42 26.57 -5.64
N GLU A 229 -3.90 26.35 -4.40
CA GLU A 229 -3.35 25.30 -3.54
C GLU A 229 -3.62 23.89 -4.09
N ARG A 230 -4.85 23.62 -4.57
CA ARG A 230 -5.22 22.38 -5.28
C ARG A 230 -4.35 22.17 -6.52
N SER A 231 -4.19 23.17 -7.39
CA SER A 231 -3.31 23.13 -8.57
C SER A 231 -1.86 22.84 -8.20
N CYS A 232 -1.36 23.43 -7.11
CA CYS A 232 -0.01 23.15 -6.61
C CYS A 232 0.13 21.70 -6.14
N ASP A 233 -0.86 21.10 -5.47
CA ASP A 233 -0.82 19.71 -5.04
C ASP A 233 -1.06 18.72 -6.20
N LEU A 234 -1.94 19.05 -7.16
CA LEU A 234 -2.13 18.33 -8.43
C LEU A 234 -0.81 18.23 -9.21
N LEU A 235 -0.06 19.33 -9.32
CA LEU A 235 1.26 19.35 -9.93
C LEU A 235 2.26 18.47 -9.16
N LYS A 236 2.26 18.51 -7.82
CA LYS A 236 3.13 17.65 -6.99
C LYS A 236 2.82 16.16 -7.16
N LEU A 237 1.53 15.79 -7.23
CA LEU A 237 1.10 14.42 -7.48
C LEU A 237 1.57 13.93 -8.86
N ASN A 238 1.31 14.70 -9.91
CA ASN A 238 1.74 14.38 -11.28
C ASN A 238 3.27 14.27 -11.40
N MET A 239 4.02 15.21 -10.80
CA MET A 239 5.48 15.14 -10.76
C MET A 239 5.99 13.90 -10.00
N ARG A 240 5.30 13.47 -8.93
CA ARG A 240 5.66 12.24 -8.20
C ARG A 240 5.30 10.98 -9.00
N LEU A 241 4.14 10.93 -9.65
CA LEU A 241 3.75 9.80 -10.51
C LEU A 241 4.72 9.61 -11.67
N ALA A 242 5.12 10.71 -12.34
CA ALA A 242 6.15 10.69 -13.38
C ALA A 242 7.52 10.22 -12.86
N ALA A 243 7.91 10.63 -11.64
CA ALA A 243 9.13 10.15 -11.00
C ALA A 243 9.07 8.63 -10.71
N ILE A 244 7.93 8.12 -10.22
CA ILE A 244 7.72 6.69 -9.98
C ILE A 244 7.74 5.91 -11.30
N LYS A 245 7.09 6.41 -12.36
CA LYS A 245 7.13 5.78 -13.70
C LYS A 245 8.56 5.62 -14.20
N ASN A 246 9.37 6.68 -14.15
CA ASN A 246 10.78 6.64 -14.56
C ASN A 246 11.62 5.66 -13.74
N GLU A 247 11.38 5.57 -12.42
CA GLU A 247 12.05 4.60 -11.55
C GLU A 247 11.60 3.15 -11.87
N MET A 248 10.31 2.96 -12.15
CA MET A 248 9.72 1.67 -12.51
C MET A 248 10.17 1.15 -13.88
N GLU A 249 10.32 2.00 -14.91
CA GLU A 249 10.85 1.59 -16.22
C GLU A 249 12.29 1.05 -16.13
N ILE A 250 13.10 1.59 -15.20
CA ILE A 250 14.44 1.06 -14.89
C ILE A 250 14.35 -0.30 -14.19
N LEU A 251 13.38 -0.48 -13.29
CA LEU A 251 13.16 -1.69 -12.50
C LEU A 251 12.48 -2.82 -13.32
N GLU A 252 11.70 -2.50 -14.34
CA GLU A 252 11.15 -3.48 -15.28
C GLU A 252 12.27 -4.29 -15.97
N ASN A 253 13.34 -3.63 -16.40
CA ASN A 253 14.47 -4.25 -17.09
C ASN A 253 15.40 -5.01 -16.11
N PRO A 254 15.52 -6.36 -16.19
CA PRO A 254 16.29 -7.15 -15.21
C PRO A 254 17.78 -6.78 -15.10
N ALA A 255 18.41 -6.36 -16.20
CA ALA A 255 19.82 -5.98 -16.21
C ALA A 255 20.04 -4.63 -15.52
N MET A 256 19.15 -3.66 -15.77
CA MET A 256 19.18 -2.35 -15.11
C MET A 256 18.82 -2.47 -13.62
N ARG A 257 17.83 -3.30 -13.28
CA ARG A 257 17.44 -3.63 -11.91
C ARG A 257 18.62 -4.13 -11.06
N ALA A 258 19.44 -5.04 -11.61
CA ALA A 258 20.64 -5.57 -10.96
C ALA A 258 21.83 -4.57 -10.92
N VAL A 259 21.74 -3.42 -11.59
CA VAL A 259 22.65 -2.27 -11.43
C VAL A 259 22.10 -1.32 -10.37
N PHE A 260 20.80 -1.01 -10.44
CA PHE A 260 20.07 -0.16 -9.50
C PHE A 260 20.23 -0.64 -8.06
N GLU A 261 20.03 -1.94 -7.82
CA GLU A 261 20.24 -2.59 -6.53
C GLU A 261 21.65 -2.32 -5.97
N LYS A 262 22.68 -2.40 -6.82
CA LYS A 262 24.08 -2.15 -6.44
C LYS A 262 24.39 -0.68 -6.25
N VAL A 263 23.70 0.23 -6.93
CA VAL A 263 23.89 1.68 -6.72
C VAL A 263 23.22 2.11 -5.41
N ARG A 264 22.02 1.60 -5.11
CA ARG A 264 21.22 2.04 -3.96
C ARG A 264 21.54 1.32 -2.65
N PHE A 265 21.82 0.00 -2.69
CA PHE A 265 21.93 -0.84 -1.49
C PHE A 265 23.35 -1.41 -1.23
N ALA A 266 24.38 -1.01 -1.98
CA ALA A 266 25.74 -1.53 -1.76
C ALA A 266 26.43 -1.08 -0.44
N ASN A 267 25.84 -0.13 0.29
CA ASN A 267 26.41 0.36 1.55
C ASN A 267 26.25 -0.65 2.70
N ASP A 268 25.18 -1.45 2.71
CA ASP A 268 24.88 -2.45 3.75
C ASP A 268 26.06 -3.41 3.98
N LYS A 269 26.67 -3.90 2.89
CA LYS A 269 27.74 -4.91 2.91
C LYS A 269 29.14 -4.35 3.24
N LYS A 270 29.23 -3.13 3.78
CA LYS A 270 30.49 -2.51 4.24
C LYS A 270 30.44 -1.92 5.65
N LEU A 271 29.28 -1.93 6.32
CA LEU A 271 29.13 -1.43 7.69
C LEU A 271 29.25 -2.54 8.75
N THR A 272 29.19 -3.80 8.35
CA THR A 272 29.38 -4.95 9.26
C THR A 272 30.73 -4.93 9.98
N GLU A 273 30.64 -4.92 11.32
CA GLU A 273 31.64 -5.20 12.36
C GLU A 273 32.27 -4.02 13.15
N GLN A 274 32.36 -2.78 12.64
CA GLN A 274 33.06 -1.68 13.38
C GLN A 274 32.44 -0.27 13.29
N SER A 275 31.22 -0.10 12.78
CA SER A 275 30.52 1.19 12.90
C SER A 275 30.07 1.45 14.35
N PRO A 276 30.33 2.63 14.95
CA PRO A 276 29.81 2.96 16.27
C PRO A 276 28.28 3.13 16.24
N ARG A 277 27.60 2.79 17.35
CA ARG A 277 26.14 2.98 17.49
C ARG A 277 25.77 4.44 17.25
N LEU A 278 24.78 4.67 16.38
CA LEU A 278 24.28 6.01 16.07
C LEU A 278 22.95 6.28 16.80
N ALA A 279 22.94 7.39 17.54
CA ALA A 279 21.76 7.95 18.17
C ALA A 279 21.28 9.16 17.36
N PHE A 280 20.09 9.07 16.79
CA PHE A 280 19.47 10.13 16.01
C PHE A 280 18.55 10.94 16.92
N ILE A 281 18.85 12.22 17.11
CA ILE A 281 17.97 13.14 17.84
C ILE A 281 17.19 13.94 16.81
N VAL A 282 15.88 13.70 16.71
CA VAL A 282 14.99 14.58 15.95
C VAL A 282 14.84 15.88 16.72
N THR A 283 15.00 17.01 16.04
CA THR A 283 14.89 18.36 16.60
C THR A 283 13.63 19.05 16.12
N GLN A 284 13.27 20.16 16.77
CA GLN A 284 12.21 21.07 16.31
C GLN A 284 12.70 22.51 16.31
N ILE A 285 12.03 23.37 15.53
CA ILE A 285 12.24 24.81 15.54
C ILE A 285 11.63 25.38 16.83
N ASP A 286 12.48 25.76 17.78
CA ASP A 286 12.08 26.37 19.05
C ASP A 286 13.25 27.15 19.65
N THR A 287 13.08 27.80 20.81
CA THR A 287 14.15 28.59 21.44
C THR A 287 15.32 27.73 21.92
N VAL A 288 16.51 28.33 21.98
CA VAL A 288 17.76 27.66 22.37
C VAL A 288 17.67 27.04 23.76
N GLU A 289 16.97 27.69 24.69
CA GLU A 289 16.76 27.23 26.06
C GLU A 289 16.00 25.89 26.10
N LYS A 290 14.92 25.77 25.32
CA LYS A 290 14.13 24.54 25.24
C LYS A 290 14.83 23.43 24.47
N GLN A 291 15.55 23.77 23.39
CA GLN A 291 16.40 22.81 22.68
C GLN A 291 17.47 22.24 23.62
N LEU A 292 18.03 23.07 24.50
CA LEU A 292 18.98 22.66 25.53
C LEU A 292 18.32 21.80 26.62
N GLU A 293 17.13 22.18 27.13
CA GLU A 293 16.34 21.33 28.06
C GLU A 293 16.04 19.94 27.47
N TYR A 294 15.63 19.89 26.20
CA TYR A 294 15.37 18.65 25.48
C TYR A 294 16.65 17.79 25.38
N LEU A 295 17.80 18.38 25.05
CA LEU A 295 19.07 17.66 25.01
C LEU A 295 19.49 17.17 26.41
N GLU A 296 19.29 17.95 27.47
CA GLU A 296 19.54 17.53 28.86
C GLU A 296 18.63 16.38 29.29
N ARG A 297 17.35 16.37 28.85
CA ARG A 297 16.39 15.27 29.08
C ARG A 297 16.67 14.02 28.24
N THR A 298 17.23 14.18 27.04
CA THR A 298 17.58 13.07 26.14
C THR A 298 18.89 12.39 26.56
N LYS A 299 19.86 13.16 27.06
CA LYS A 299 21.17 12.69 27.52
C LYS A 299 21.17 11.44 28.43
N PRO A 300 20.30 11.29 29.46
CA PRO A 300 20.26 10.08 30.28
C PRO A 300 19.64 8.84 29.59
N LEU A 301 19.02 9.00 28.42
CA LEU A 301 18.42 7.90 27.65
C LEU A 301 19.37 7.31 26.59
N ILE A 302 20.41 8.07 26.21
CA ILE A 302 21.41 7.69 25.20
C ILE A 302 22.56 6.90 25.86
N ASP A 303 23.00 5.82 25.20
CA ASP A 303 24.17 5.03 25.59
C ASP A 303 25.45 5.88 25.52
N GLY A 304 26.30 5.81 26.55
CA GLY A 304 27.41 6.75 26.76
C GLY A 304 28.54 6.66 25.71
N GLU A 305 28.55 5.60 24.90
CA GLU A 305 29.49 5.38 23.80
C GLU A 305 28.88 5.65 22.41
N ALA A 306 27.59 6.01 22.32
CA ALA A 306 26.91 6.27 21.05
C ALA A 306 27.26 7.64 20.44
N GLN A 307 27.37 7.69 19.12
CA GLN A 307 27.56 8.94 18.37
C GLN A 307 26.20 9.60 18.07
N VAL A 308 26.07 10.89 18.35
CA VAL A 308 24.81 11.63 18.19
C VAL A 308 24.76 12.38 16.86
N LYS A 309 23.72 12.15 16.05
CA LYS A 309 23.38 12.94 14.84
C LYS A 309 22.04 13.65 15.08
N MET A 310 22.01 14.97 14.92
CA MET A 310 20.76 15.75 15.00
C MET A 310 20.09 15.81 13.61
N CYS A 311 18.76 15.73 13.56
CA CYS A 311 17.97 15.66 12.32
C CYS A 311 16.72 16.55 12.41
N GLU A 312 16.40 17.27 11.33
CA GLU A 312 15.31 18.25 11.28
C GLU A 312 13.90 17.62 11.18
N SER A 313 13.83 16.32 10.89
CA SER A 313 12.57 15.56 10.84
C SER A 313 12.81 14.07 11.14
N LEU A 314 11.74 13.37 11.52
CA LEU A 314 11.76 11.90 11.62
C LEU A 314 12.08 11.23 10.28
N GLN A 315 11.55 11.73 9.16
CA GLN A 315 11.87 11.19 7.83
C GLN A 315 13.38 11.22 7.56
N HIS A 316 14.04 12.35 7.79
CA HIS A 316 15.50 12.46 7.60
C HIS A 316 16.32 11.54 8.54
N ALA A 317 15.78 11.17 9.71
CA ALA A 317 16.39 10.17 10.58
C ALA A 317 16.22 8.74 10.01
N LEU A 318 15.03 8.41 9.49
CA LEU A 318 14.72 7.13 8.83
C LEU A 318 15.55 6.92 7.55
N ASP A 319 15.65 7.94 6.69
CA ASP A 319 16.41 7.90 5.44
C ASP A 319 17.93 7.64 5.65
N HIS A 320 18.41 7.73 6.89
CA HIS A 320 19.82 7.60 7.27
C HIS A 320 20.10 6.60 8.39
N CYS A 321 19.09 5.91 8.94
CA CYS A 321 19.33 5.00 10.06
C CYS A 321 20.02 3.71 9.61
N SER A 322 21.05 3.29 10.35
CA SER A 322 21.65 1.96 10.22
C SER A 322 20.88 0.96 11.11
N PRO A 323 21.09 -0.36 10.93
CA PRO A 323 20.79 -1.33 11.97
C PRO A 323 21.30 -0.89 13.35
N ASP A 324 20.57 -1.27 14.39
CA ASP A 324 20.78 -0.95 15.82
C ASP A 324 20.75 0.55 16.17
N SER A 325 20.22 1.41 15.28
CA SER A 325 20.04 2.84 15.56
C SER A 325 18.98 3.10 16.64
N ALA A 326 19.19 4.15 17.43
CA ALA A 326 18.21 4.66 18.39
C ALA A 326 17.73 6.06 17.98
N ILE A 327 16.44 6.21 17.71
CA ILE A 327 15.81 7.47 17.28
C ILE A 327 15.04 8.07 18.46
N TYR A 328 15.36 9.32 18.81
CA TYR A 328 14.78 10.08 19.92
C TYR A 328 13.88 11.19 19.37
N LEU A 329 12.64 11.24 19.87
CA LEU A 329 11.61 12.17 19.43
C LEU A 329 11.30 13.24 20.49
N PRO A 330 11.17 14.52 20.08
CA PRO A 330 10.89 15.60 21.01
C PRO A 330 9.46 15.52 21.59
N PRO A 331 9.28 15.81 22.90
CA PRO A 331 7.99 15.71 23.58
C PRO A 331 6.98 16.73 23.05
N GLY A 332 5.72 16.34 22.92
CA GLY A 332 4.63 17.18 22.43
C GLY A 332 4.71 17.55 20.95
N THR A 333 5.46 16.79 20.14
CA THR A 333 5.61 17.06 18.70
C THR A 333 4.84 16.06 17.85
N ARG A 334 4.24 16.55 16.75
CA ARG A 334 3.66 15.70 15.70
C ARG A 334 4.67 15.53 14.57
N GLN A 335 5.19 14.32 14.44
CA GLN A 335 6.12 13.91 13.39
C GLN A 335 5.33 13.26 12.26
N ASN A 336 5.06 14.02 11.20
CA ASN A 336 4.47 13.48 9.99
C ASN A 336 5.56 12.78 9.16
N ILE A 337 5.43 11.47 8.94
CA ILE A 337 6.27 10.72 8.01
C ILE A 337 5.64 10.68 6.61
N LYS A 338 6.41 10.25 5.61
CA LYS A 338 5.93 9.98 4.25
C LYS A 338 5.77 8.48 4.03
N PHE A 339 4.97 8.16 3.00
CA PHE A 339 4.64 6.84 2.48
C PHE A 339 5.62 5.71 2.83
N LEU A 340 5.14 4.73 3.60
CA LEU A 340 5.80 3.47 3.98
C LEU A 340 7.24 3.60 4.49
N ALA A 341 7.39 4.02 5.75
CA ALA A 341 8.62 3.79 6.50
C ALA A 341 8.83 2.29 6.78
N TYR A 342 9.77 1.68 6.05
CA TYR A 342 10.24 0.31 6.28
C TYR A 342 11.37 0.28 7.31
N LEU A 343 11.08 -0.30 8.47
CA LEU A 343 12.00 -0.46 9.60
C LEU A 343 12.61 -1.86 9.55
N ASN A 344 13.76 -1.98 8.87
CA ASN A 344 14.47 -3.24 8.69
C ASN A 344 15.58 -3.40 9.75
N SER A 345 15.89 -4.64 10.14
CA SER A 345 16.93 -5.01 11.15
C SER A 345 16.53 -4.64 12.59
N GLY A 346 17.50 -4.44 13.51
CA GLY A 346 17.21 -4.02 14.89
C GLY A 346 17.15 -2.50 15.06
N GLY A 347 16.46 -2.01 16.09
CA GLY A 347 16.49 -0.58 16.44
C GLY A 347 15.59 -0.17 17.61
N SER A 348 15.52 1.15 17.88
CA SER A 348 14.57 1.67 18.87
C SER A 348 14.08 3.09 18.56
N PHE A 349 12.82 3.36 18.93
CA PHE A 349 12.15 4.65 18.81
C PHE A 349 11.68 5.10 20.19
N ARG A 350 12.12 6.26 20.67
CA ARG A 350 11.81 6.76 22.01
C ARG A 350 11.28 8.18 21.99
N GLY A 351 10.06 8.38 22.47
CA GLY A 351 9.61 9.70 22.91
C GLY A 351 10.32 10.12 24.19
N VAL A 352 10.80 11.37 24.25
CA VAL A 352 11.42 11.96 25.46
C VAL A 352 10.34 12.57 26.40
N GLY A 353 9.07 12.28 26.11
CA GLY A 353 7.97 12.35 27.07
C GLY A 353 7.99 11.16 28.04
N ASN A 354 7.19 11.24 29.09
CA ASN A 354 7.02 10.17 30.09
C ASN A 354 5.63 10.25 30.75
N ALA A 355 4.62 10.70 29.99
CA ALA A 355 3.24 10.71 30.45
C ALA A 355 2.59 9.35 30.16
N ASN A 356 1.83 8.81 31.11
CA ASN A 356 1.19 7.51 30.98
C ASN A 356 -0.15 7.64 30.23
N PHE A 357 -0.26 7.02 29.04
CA PHE A 357 -1.47 7.07 28.22
C PHE A 357 -2.69 6.41 28.87
N LEU A 358 -2.50 5.58 29.89
CA LEU A 358 -3.57 4.89 30.63
C LEU A 358 -4.11 5.70 31.82
N GLU A 359 -3.38 6.71 32.30
CA GLU A 359 -3.80 7.53 33.45
C GLU A 359 -4.45 8.85 33.00
N ASP A 360 -3.81 9.57 32.08
CA ASP A 360 -4.33 10.82 31.50
C ASP A 360 -4.00 10.84 30.00
N HIS A 361 -4.93 10.29 29.21
CA HIS A 361 -4.81 10.22 27.76
C HIS A 361 -4.64 11.61 27.11
N GLU A 362 -5.37 12.62 27.59
CA GLU A 362 -5.36 13.96 27.00
C GLU A 362 -4.01 14.65 27.22
N GLN A 363 -3.47 14.62 28.44
CA GLN A 363 -2.11 15.10 28.69
C GLN A 363 -1.05 14.25 27.98
N ALA A 364 -1.21 12.92 27.90
CA ALA A 364 -0.23 12.05 27.28
C ALA A 364 -0.11 12.28 25.76
N VAL A 365 -1.22 12.49 25.05
CA VAL A 365 -1.19 12.87 23.62
C VAL A 365 -0.56 14.24 23.40
N ILE A 366 -0.75 15.20 24.32
CA ILE A 366 -0.17 16.55 24.24
C ILE A 366 1.33 16.58 24.62
N SER A 367 1.83 15.64 25.41
CA SER A 367 3.18 15.71 26.01
C SER A 367 4.17 14.62 25.55
N ASN A 368 3.70 13.49 25.03
CA ASN A 368 4.54 12.50 24.36
C ASN A 368 4.73 12.87 22.87
N ALA A 369 5.54 12.11 22.13
CA ALA A 369 5.69 12.32 20.69
C ALA A 369 4.54 11.62 19.93
N THR A 370 3.94 12.28 18.94
CA THR A 370 2.97 11.66 18.02
C THR A 370 3.64 11.39 16.67
N ILE A 371 3.52 10.17 16.15
CA ILE A 371 3.84 9.82 14.75
C ILE A 371 2.52 9.69 13.99
N ALA A 372 2.46 10.27 12.79
CA ALA A 372 1.31 10.20 11.89
C ALA A 372 1.79 10.18 10.43
N SER A 373 0.93 9.82 9.47
CA SER A 373 1.17 10.16 8.07
C SER A 373 0.62 11.54 7.75
N LYS A 374 1.19 12.18 6.73
CA LYS A 374 0.66 13.40 6.11
C LYS A 374 -0.44 13.11 5.07
N ASP A 375 -0.44 11.90 4.50
CA ASP A 375 -1.29 11.47 3.39
C ASP A 375 -2.05 10.17 3.75
N ASP A 376 -3.02 9.75 2.92
CA ASP A 376 -3.90 8.60 3.17
C ASP A 376 -3.20 7.25 2.83
N ASP A 377 -2.21 6.91 3.65
CA ASP A 377 -1.29 5.79 3.39
C ASP A 377 -1.91 4.41 3.63
N SER A 378 -1.30 3.39 3.04
CA SER A 378 -1.70 1.99 3.28
C SER A 378 -1.21 1.45 4.63
N VAL A 379 -0.03 1.86 5.11
CA VAL A 379 0.52 1.47 6.42
C VAL A 379 1.30 2.65 7.01
N LEU A 380 1.21 2.92 8.32
CA LEU A 380 2.05 3.95 8.97
C LEU A 380 3.50 3.46 9.13
N LEU A 381 3.70 2.30 9.76
CA LEU A 381 5.03 1.68 9.92
C LEU A 381 5.01 0.21 9.51
N THR A 382 6.00 -0.21 8.71
CA THR A 382 6.31 -1.64 8.49
C THR A 382 7.55 -2.00 9.30
N ILE A 383 7.48 -3.06 10.10
CA ILE A 383 8.55 -3.52 10.98
C ILE A 383 9.01 -4.92 10.56
N ASP A 384 10.32 -5.08 10.44
CA ASP A 384 11.01 -6.25 9.91
C ASP A 384 12.33 -6.46 10.69
N GLY A 385 12.20 -7.03 11.90
CA GLY A 385 13.28 -7.23 12.85
C GLY A 385 12.98 -6.74 14.28
N ASP A 386 14.02 -6.67 15.12
CA ASP A 386 13.91 -6.47 16.56
C ASP A 386 13.83 -4.98 16.96
N PHE A 387 12.61 -4.47 17.16
CA PHE A 387 12.37 -3.06 17.50
C PHE A 387 11.73 -2.84 18.87
N THR A 388 12.23 -1.85 19.62
CA THR A 388 11.57 -1.31 20.82
C THR A 388 11.03 0.09 20.55
N LEU A 389 9.71 0.29 20.69
CA LEU A 389 9.04 1.58 20.53
C LEU A 389 8.44 2.01 21.87
N GLU A 390 8.77 3.22 22.34
CA GLU A 390 8.55 3.63 23.74
C GLU A 390 8.11 5.10 23.86
N ASN A 391 7.07 5.37 24.67
CA ASN A 391 6.50 6.71 24.92
C ASN A 391 6.02 7.45 23.64
N ILE A 392 5.36 6.73 22.72
CA ILE A 392 4.90 7.25 21.43
C ILE A 392 3.38 7.08 21.25
N HIS A 393 2.73 8.11 20.73
CA HIS A 393 1.38 8.05 20.18
C HIS A 393 1.47 7.80 18.67
N PHE A 394 0.75 6.79 18.18
CA PHE A 394 0.54 6.53 16.77
C PHE A 394 -0.86 7.02 16.40
N ASP A 395 -0.91 8.14 15.68
CA ASP A 395 -2.14 8.63 15.08
C ASP A 395 -2.30 7.97 13.71
N CYS A 396 -3.13 6.94 13.69
CA CYS A 396 -3.42 6.10 12.54
C CYS A 396 -4.71 6.53 11.82
N SER A 397 -5.24 7.73 12.11
CA SER A 397 -6.49 8.22 11.49
C SER A 397 -6.41 8.25 9.96
N ASN A 398 -5.24 8.59 9.41
CA ASN A 398 -4.96 8.74 7.98
C ASN A 398 -4.33 7.48 7.35
N VAL A 399 -4.42 6.29 7.98
CA VAL A 399 -3.83 5.06 7.39
C VAL A 399 -4.78 3.88 7.45
N ARG A 400 -4.63 2.94 6.50
CA ARG A 400 -5.42 1.69 6.48
C ARG A 400 -4.97 0.65 7.50
N THR A 401 -3.68 0.63 7.80
CA THR A 401 -3.08 -0.20 8.85
C THR A 401 -2.12 0.66 9.67
N GLY A 402 -2.21 0.62 11.00
CA GLY A 402 -1.28 1.34 11.87
C GLY A 402 0.14 0.77 11.75
N VAL A 403 0.43 -0.30 12.49
CA VAL A 403 1.74 -0.96 12.45
C VAL A 403 1.62 -2.37 11.92
N MET A 404 2.50 -2.74 11.01
CA MET A 404 2.57 -4.07 10.41
C MET A 404 3.90 -4.73 10.74
N VAL A 405 3.88 -5.87 11.43
CA VAL A 405 5.08 -6.62 11.85
C VAL A 405 5.22 -7.88 10.98
N LYS A 406 6.34 -7.99 10.26
CA LYS A 406 6.63 -9.09 9.32
C LYS A 406 7.50 -10.20 9.90
N GLU A 407 8.55 -9.85 10.63
CA GLU A 407 9.46 -10.78 11.31
C GLU A 407 10.02 -10.09 12.56
N GLY A 408 10.49 -10.86 13.55
CA GLY A 408 11.27 -10.38 14.69
C GLY A 408 10.51 -10.20 16.00
N ASN A 409 11.20 -9.57 16.96
CA ASN A 409 10.73 -9.35 18.33
C ASN A 409 10.42 -7.87 18.56
N VAL A 410 9.13 -7.51 18.57
CA VAL A 410 8.69 -6.10 18.66
C VAL A 410 8.09 -5.79 20.03
N VAL A 411 8.62 -4.77 20.70
CA VAL A 411 8.19 -4.36 22.05
C VAL A 411 7.66 -2.94 22.04
N PHE A 412 6.39 -2.77 22.40
CA PHE A 412 5.73 -1.48 22.58
C PHE A 412 5.63 -1.15 24.08
N ARG A 413 6.08 0.03 24.49
CA ARG A 413 6.09 0.48 25.90
C ARG A 413 5.45 1.83 26.09
N ASN A 414 4.37 1.91 26.87
CA ASN A 414 3.60 3.14 27.07
C ASN A 414 3.32 3.81 25.72
N CYS A 415 2.72 3.05 24.81
CA CYS A 415 2.34 3.51 23.48
C CYS A 415 0.83 3.56 23.34
N CYS A 416 0.32 4.60 22.69
CA CYS A 416 -1.09 4.75 22.35
C CYS A 416 -1.29 4.63 20.84
N PHE A 417 -2.28 3.87 20.40
CA PHE A 417 -2.69 3.73 19.00
C PHE A 417 -4.11 4.26 18.86
N THR A 418 -4.29 5.32 18.07
CA THR A 418 -5.58 5.93 17.76
C THR A 418 -5.91 5.67 16.30
N GLY A 419 -6.98 4.92 16.02
CA GLY A 419 -7.59 4.85 14.69
C GLY A 419 -8.65 5.92 14.49
N ASP A 420 -9.31 5.85 13.33
CA ASP A 420 -10.47 6.68 13.01
C ASP A 420 -11.77 5.90 13.31
N PRO A 421 -12.63 6.40 14.24
CA PRO A 421 -13.84 5.71 14.70
C PRO A 421 -14.97 5.66 13.67
N THR A 422 -14.85 6.34 12.53
CA THR A 422 -15.82 6.26 11.42
C THR A 422 -15.52 5.12 10.45
N SER A 423 -14.29 4.58 10.47
CA SER A 423 -13.86 3.53 9.54
C SER A 423 -14.31 2.14 9.95
N SER A 424 -14.74 1.36 8.95
CA SER A 424 -15.08 -0.05 9.07
C SER A 424 -13.94 -1.01 8.70
N THR A 425 -12.84 -0.49 8.13
CA THR A 425 -11.77 -1.29 7.54
C THR A 425 -10.37 -1.03 8.10
N LYS A 426 -10.14 0.04 8.87
CA LYS A 426 -8.80 0.40 9.43
C LYS A 426 -8.33 -0.53 10.55
N GLN A 427 -7.18 -1.18 10.36
CA GLN A 427 -6.57 -2.13 11.31
C GLN A 427 -5.51 -1.45 12.19
N GLY A 428 -5.45 -1.76 13.50
CA GLY A 428 -4.50 -1.16 14.44
C GLY A 428 -3.08 -1.71 14.30
N VAL A 429 -2.86 -2.93 14.77
CA VAL A 429 -1.61 -3.69 14.55
C VAL A 429 -1.92 -4.97 13.77
N VAL A 430 -1.12 -5.26 12.75
CA VAL A 430 -1.19 -6.48 11.94
C VAL A 430 0.09 -7.28 12.13
N VAL A 431 -0.04 -8.55 12.51
CA VAL A 431 1.07 -9.46 12.81
C VAL A 431 1.07 -10.63 11.83
N PHE A 432 2.20 -10.84 11.16
CA PHE A 432 2.46 -12.03 10.35
C PHE A 432 3.13 -13.14 11.18
N GLY A 433 3.26 -14.34 10.62
CA GLY A 433 3.71 -15.52 11.36
C GLY A 433 5.16 -15.45 11.86
N ASN A 434 5.51 -16.32 12.81
CA ASN A 434 6.83 -16.39 13.46
C ASN A 434 7.27 -15.12 14.23
N CYS A 435 6.35 -14.19 14.50
CA CYS A 435 6.64 -12.94 15.22
C CYS A 435 6.37 -13.03 16.74
N ASN A 436 7.19 -12.34 17.54
CA ASN A 436 6.98 -12.15 18.98
C ASN A 436 6.65 -10.68 19.28
N LEU A 437 5.45 -10.38 19.78
CA LEU A 437 5.06 -9.04 20.19
C LEU A 437 4.86 -8.94 21.71
N SER A 438 5.33 -7.85 22.31
CA SER A 438 5.03 -7.52 23.71
C SER A 438 4.54 -6.08 23.83
N PHE A 439 3.30 -5.90 24.27
CA PHE A 439 2.70 -4.61 24.61
C PHE A 439 2.74 -4.42 26.13
N GLU A 440 3.40 -3.37 26.61
CA GLU A 440 3.55 -3.08 28.04
C GLU A 440 3.05 -1.65 28.33
N ASN A 441 1.98 -1.52 29.13
CA ASN A 441 1.27 -0.26 29.40
C ASN A 441 0.67 0.42 28.15
N CYS A 442 0.18 -0.36 27.17
CA CYS A 442 -0.34 0.20 25.91
C CYS A 442 -1.84 0.52 25.94
N LEU A 443 -2.26 1.46 25.09
CA LEU A 443 -3.65 1.77 24.80
C LEU A 443 -3.90 1.64 23.28
N ILE A 444 -4.94 0.91 22.88
CA ILE A 444 -5.37 0.75 21.49
C ILE A 444 -6.84 1.14 21.40
N LYS A 445 -7.22 2.03 20.48
CA LYS A 445 -8.61 2.47 20.35
C LYS A 445 -9.03 2.82 18.93
N GLU A 446 -10.34 2.71 18.69
CA GLU A 446 -11.04 3.34 17.57
C GLU A 446 -10.59 2.79 16.19
N PHE A 447 -10.43 1.46 16.09
CA PHE A 447 -10.10 0.70 14.87
C PHE A 447 -11.22 -0.29 14.48
N SER A 448 -11.22 -0.84 13.26
CA SER A 448 -12.06 -2.01 12.94
C SER A 448 -11.59 -3.24 13.71
N THR A 449 -10.34 -3.67 13.51
CA THR A 449 -9.68 -4.71 14.31
C THR A 449 -8.46 -4.10 15.00
N GLY A 450 -8.44 -4.11 16.34
CA GLY A 450 -7.40 -3.46 17.14
C GLY A 450 -6.03 -4.13 17.02
N ILE A 451 -5.99 -5.45 17.19
CA ILE A 451 -4.84 -6.30 16.86
C ILE A 451 -5.34 -7.46 15.99
N TYR A 452 -4.75 -7.64 14.81
CA TYR A 452 -4.96 -8.80 13.93
C TYR A 452 -3.69 -9.66 13.91
N SER A 453 -3.84 -10.99 13.98
CA SER A 453 -2.73 -11.93 14.05
C SER A 453 -2.91 -13.14 13.15
N ASN A 454 -1.92 -13.41 12.29
CA ASN A 454 -1.80 -14.65 11.50
C ASN A 454 -1.45 -15.86 12.40
N SER A 455 -1.16 -17.03 11.83
CA SER A 455 -0.72 -18.21 12.61
C SER A 455 0.70 -18.07 13.19
N ASP A 456 1.09 -18.99 14.08
CA ASP A 456 2.48 -19.21 14.51
C ASP A 456 3.20 -18.01 15.17
N CYS A 457 2.44 -17.15 15.87
CA CYS A 457 2.97 -15.98 16.58
C CYS A 457 2.85 -16.10 18.11
N THR A 458 3.55 -15.23 18.85
CA THR A 458 3.35 -15.03 20.29
C THR A 458 3.05 -13.56 20.59
N ILE A 459 1.89 -13.26 21.14
CA ILE A 459 1.52 -11.93 21.63
C ILE A 459 1.47 -11.93 23.15
N ARG A 460 2.14 -10.97 23.79
CA ARG A 460 2.10 -10.72 25.22
C ARG A 460 1.52 -9.33 25.50
N LEU A 461 0.37 -9.29 26.18
CA LEU A 461 -0.33 -8.07 26.56
C LEU A 461 -0.17 -7.85 28.07
N VAL A 462 0.51 -6.79 28.48
CA VAL A 462 0.77 -6.46 29.90
C VAL A 462 0.20 -5.08 30.21
N ASN A 463 -0.69 -5.01 31.20
CA ASN A 463 -1.34 -3.76 31.64
C ASN A 463 -1.86 -2.93 30.45
N THR A 464 -2.46 -3.59 29.47
CA THR A 464 -2.82 -3.01 28.17
C THR A 464 -4.33 -2.87 28.05
N THR A 465 -4.80 -1.75 27.51
CA THR A 465 -6.23 -1.47 27.28
C THR A 465 -6.54 -1.43 25.80
N ILE A 466 -7.57 -2.17 25.37
CA ILE A 466 -8.15 -2.09 24.01
C ILE A 466 -9.60 -1.62 24.16
N GLN A 467 -10.02 -0.59 23.41
CA GLN A 467 -11.37 -0.06 23.55
C GLN A 467 -11.98 0.54 22.28
N LYS A 468 -13.32 0.45 22.16
CA LYS A 468 -14.12 1.03 21.05
C LYS A 468 -13.74 0.56 19.64
N CYS A 469 -13.08 -0.59 19.50
CA CYS A 469 -12.85 -1.20 18.19
C CYS A 469 -14.12 -1.92 17.70
N ILE A 470 -14.22 -2.32 16.42
CA ILE A 470 -15.28 -3.27 16.02
C ILE A 470 -14.98 -4.63 16.70
N ASN A 471 -13.78 -5.15 16.50
CA ASN A 471 -13.20 -6.26 17.26
C ASN A 471 -11.95 -5.80 18.00
N GLY A 472 -11.83 -6.13 19.29
CA GLY A 472 -10.66 -5.75 20.09
C GLY A 472 -9.39 -6.44 19.59
N MET A 473 -9.43 -7.76 19.48
CA MET A 473 -8.37 -8.60 18.93
C MET A 473 -8.94 -9.73 18.07
N GLU A 474 -8.23 -10.11 17.02
CA GLU A 474 -8.58 -11.14 16.05
C GLU A 474 -7.35 -12.01 15.77
N VAL A 475 -7.49 -13.32 15.95
CA VAL A 475 -6.38 -14.27 16.01
C VAL A 475 -6.73 -15.49 15.18
N LEU A 476 -5.83 -15.94 14.30
CA LEU A 476 -5.96 -17.21 13.57
C LEU A 476 -5.43 -18.39 14.42
N ASP A 477 -5.46 -19.60 13.88
CA ASP A 477 -5.00 -20.80 14.57
C ASP A 477 -3.50 -20.74 14.92
N GLN A 478 -3.08 -21.48 15.95
CA GLN A 478 -1.67 -21.68 16.32
C GLN A 478 -0.91 -20.44 16.86
N CYS A 479 -1.54 -19.27 16.98
CA CYS A 479 -0.93 -18.11 17.66
C CYS A 479 -1.22 -18.10 19.17
N MET A 480 -0.20 -17.83 19.99
CA MET A 480 -0.24 -17.88 21.45
C MET A 480 -0.42 -16.46 22.04
N VAL A 481 -1.46 -16.24 22.85
CA VAL A 481 -1.69 -14.94 23.52
C VAL A 481 -1.65 -15.03 25.05
N HIS A 482 -0.73 -14.25 25.62
CA HIS A 482 -0.55 -14.11 27.06
C HIS A 482 -1.15 -12.79 27.57
N PHE A 483 -2.25 -12.87 28.30
CA PHE A 483 -2.90 -11.72 28.95
C PHE A 483 -2.42 -11.55 30.39
N ASP A 484 -1.77 -10.44 30.73
CA ASP A 484 -1.48 -10.02 32.09
C ASP A 484 -2.08 -8.63 32.36
N THR A 485 -3.15 -8.60 33.16
CA THR A 485 -3.80 -7.34 33.58
C THR A 485 -4.35 -6.52 32.41
N VAL A 486 -5.05 -7.18 31.48
CA VAL A 486 -5.57 -6.59 30.23
C VAL A 486 -7.03 -6.14 30.39
N THR A 487 -7.38 -4.99 29.82
CA THR A 487 -8.77 -4.51 29.75
C THR A 487 -9.24 -4.46 28.29
N ILE A 488 -10.33 -5.13 27.93
CA ILE A 488 -10.97 -5.00 26.59
C ILE A 488 -12.45 -4.63 26.73
N ARG A 489 -12.82 -3.44 26.23
CA ARG A 489 -14.15 -2.87 26.48
C ARG A 489 -14.76 -2.07 25.32
N GLU A 490 -16.08 -1.95 25.35
CA GLU A 490 -16.85 -1.09 24.44
C GLU A 490 -16.70 -1.46 22.94
N CYS A 491 -16.32 -2.71 22.62
CA CYS A 491 -16.21 -3.15 21.23
C CYS A 491 -17.57 -3.36 20.56
N GLN A 492 -17.69 -3.00 19.27
CA GLN A 492 -18.97 -3.02 18.53
C GLN A 492 -19.44 -4.43 18.14
N GLN A 493 -18.52 -5.40 18.11
CA GLN A 493 -18.79 -6.83 17.96
C GLN A 493 -18.21 -7.58 19.17
N TYR A 494 -16.96 -8.05 19.09
CA TYR A 494 -16.36 -8.95 20.07
C TYR A 494 -15.11 -8.34 20.73
N GLY A 495 -14.82 -8.74 21.98
CA GLY A 495 -13.56 -8.38 22.63
C GLY A 495 -12.36 -9.13 22.01
N VAL A 496 -12.48 -10.45 21.87
CA VAL A 496 -11.51 -11.33 21.21
C VAL A 496 -12.23 -12.31 20.28
N LEU A 497 -11.76 -12.44 19.05
CA LEU A 497 -12.18 -13.44 18.06
C LEU A 497 -11.01 -14.39 17.77
N LEU A 498 -11.24 -15.70 17.94
CA LEU A 498 -10.35 -16.77 17.47
C LEU A 498 -10.99 -17.47 16.28
N GLU A 499 -10.29 -17.54 15.14
CA GLU A 499 -10.67 -18.35 13.99
C GLU A 499 -9.95 -19.71 14.05
N ASP A 500 -10.72 -20.76 14.35
CA ASP A 500 -10.22 -22.12 14.57
C ASP A 500 -10.35 -22.95 13.28
N PHE A 501 -9.22 -23.20 12.62
CA PHE A 501 -9.13 -23.99 11.38
C PHE A 501 -8.95 -25.50 11.63
N ASN A 502 -8.89 -25.94 12.89
CA ASN A 502 -8.74 -27.36 13.20
C ASN A 502 -10.00 -28.17 12.83
N GLU A 503 -9.86 -29.12 11.91
CA GLU A 503 -10.84 -30.19 11.76
C GLU A 503 -10.82 -31.09 13.01
N ASP A 504 -12.00 -31.30 13.64
CA ASP A 504 -12.14 -32.16 14.83
C ASP A 504 -11.89 -33.65 14.50
N LEU A 505 -10.63 -34.07 14.41
CA LEU A 505 -10.26 -35.49 14.29
C LEU A 505 -10.77 -36.35 15.47
N GLU A 506 -11.23 -35.74 16.57
CA GLU A 506 -11.65 -36.42 17.80
C GLU A 506 -13.16 -36.33 18.15
N THR A 507 -14.10 -36.34 17.21
CA THR A 507 -15.48 -36.83 17.54
C THR A 507 -16.20 -37.63 16.44
N THR A 508 -16.10 -38.97 16.49
CA THR A 508 -17.25 -39.86 16.85
C THR A 508 -16.95 -41.36 16.64
N ASN A 509 -16.53 -42.05 17.69
CA ASN A 509 -16.67 -43.52 17.79
C ASN A 509 -18.13 -43.91 18.16
N ARG A 510 -19.11 -43.37 17.41
CA ARG A 510 -20.55 -43.67 17.53
C ARG A 510 -21.20 -43.67 16.14
N PRO A 511 -21.97 -44.70 15.78
CA PRO A 511 -22.65 -44.74 14.49
C PRO A 511 -23.73 -43.64 14.39
N PRO A 512 -23.91 -43.00 13.23
CA PRO A 512 -24.87 -41.91 13.07
C PRO A 512 -26.31 -42.40 13.20
N ALA A 513 -27.08 -41.76 14.08
CA ALA A 513 -28.53 -41.87 14.07
C ALA A 513 -29.10 -41.02 12.92
N ALA A 514 -29.92 -41.62 12.06
CA ALA A 514 -30.39 -40.98 10.83
C ALA A 514 -31.33 -39.78 11.12
N GLY A 515 -30.88 -38.58 10.76
CA GLY A 515 -31.65 -37.34 10.72
C GLY A 515 -30.88 -36.29 9.91
N PRO A 516 -31.57 -35.36 9.22
CA PRO A 516 -30.89 -34.31 8.46
C PRO A 516 -30.28 -33.28 9.41
N VAL A 517 -28.96 -33.29 9.53
CA VAL A 517 -28.23 -32.24 10.25
C VAL A 517 -28.04 -31.07 9.29
N SER A 518 -28.72 -29.95 9.56
CA SER A 518 -28.40 -28.66 8.94
C SER A 518 -27.03 -28.21 9.43
N ALA A 519 -26.11 -27.89 8.52
CA ALA A 519 -24.81 -27.32 8.86
C ALA A 519 -24.99 -25.88 9.39
N SER A 520 -25.16 -25.74 10.70
CA SER A 520 -25.05 -24.46 11.40
C SER A 520 -23.60 -24.22 11.80
N ASN A 521 -23.02 -23.09 11.41
CA ASN A 521 -21.68 -22.68 11.83
C ASN A 521 -21.61 -22.62 13.37
N LEU A 522 -20.81 -23.49 14.00
CA LEU A 522 -20.73 -23.62 15.45
C LEU A 522 -19.76 -22.61 16.06
N SER A 523 -20.13 -21.33 16.03
CA SER A 523 -19.48 -20.31 16.84
C SER A 523 -19.81 -20.50 18.33
N GLN A 524 -18.81 -20.32 19.19
CA GLN A 524 -18.94 -20.45 20.64
C GLN A 524 -18.54 -19.13 21.31
N VAL A 525 -19.52 -18.46 21.91
CA VAL A 525 -19.33 -17.17 22.61
C VAL A 525 -19.18 -17.41 24.11
N TYR A 526 -18.18 -16.77 24.71
CA TYR A 526 -17.85 -16.85 26.13
C TYR A 526 -17.83 -15.45 26.74
N GLU A 527 -18.65 -15.24 27.79
CA GLU A 527 -18.67 -13.98 28.54
C GLU A 527 -17.61 -13.92 29.65
N ASP A 528 -17.20 -15.08 30.17
CA ASP A 528 -16.17 -15.20 31.21
C ASP A 528 -14.94 -15.94 30.65
N PHE A 529 -13.78 -15.28 30.68
CA PHE A 529 -12.52 -15.86 30.24
C PHE A 529 -12.09 -17.07 31.07
N ASN A 530 -12.59 -17.21 32.31
CA ASN A 530 -12.32 -18.38 33.16
C ASN A 530 -13.03 -19.66 32.66
N MET A 531 -13.87 -19.57 31.63
CA MET A 531 -14.50 -20.72 30.96
C MET A 531 -13.74 -21.20 29.71
N ILE A 532 -12.63 -20.54 29.34
CA ILE A 532 -11.86 -20.83 28.14
C ILE A 532 -10.72 -21.80 28.49
N ASP A 533 -10.87 -23.06 28.06
CA ASP A 533 -9.87 -24.13 28.20
C ASP A 533 -9.25 -24.39 26.82
N ARG A 534 -8.38 -23.47 26.38
CA ARG A 534 -7.66 -23.47 25.09
C ARG A 534 -6.21 -23.12 25.34
N GLU A 535 -5.29 -23.85 24.70
CA GLU A 535 -3.84 -23.68 24.95
C GLU A 535 -3.29 -22.38 24.36
N GLU A 536 -3.95 -21.84 23.33
CA GLU A 536 -3.66 -20.54 22.71
C GLU A 536 -3.80 -19.36 23.66
N PHE A 537 -4.50 -19.50 24.80
CA PHE A 537 -4.78 -18.40 25.72
C PHE A 537 -4.30 -18.69 27.14
N SER A 538 -3.45 -17.79 27.68
CA SER A 538 -3.06 -17.84 29.10
C SER A 538 -3.40 -16.53 29.81
N PHE A 539 -4.00 -16.63 31.00
CA PHE A 539 -4.47 -15.48 31.78
C PHE A 539 -3.70 -15.32 33.11
N ALA A 540 -3.18 -14.13 33.35
CA ALA A 540 -2.51 -13.69 34.57
C ALA A 540 -3.01 -12.30 35.00
N GLY A 541 -2.65 -11.87 36.22
CA GLY A 541 -2.97 -10.52 36.69
C GLY A 541 -4.46 -10.29 36.96
N ARG A 542 -4.98 -9.11 36.58
CA ARG A 542 -6.41 -8.76 36.66
C ARG A 542 -6.97 -8.39 35.29
N ASN A 543 -7.56 -9.35 34.59
CA ASN A 543 -8.13 -9.10 33.27
C ASN A 543 -9.62 -8.71 33.38
N GLU A 544 -10.05 -7.69 32.64
CA GLU A 544 -11.41 -7.16 32.65
C GLU A 544 -11.95 -7.04 31.23
N PHE A 545 -13.03 -7.77 30.93
CA PHE A 545 -13.69 -7.76 29.63
C PHE A 545 -15.16 -7.36 29.83
N HIS A 546 -15.60 -6.22 29.28
CA HIS A 546 -16.96 -5.73 29.54
C HIS A 546 -17.51 -4.77 28.47
N GLY A 547 -18.83 -4.78 28.28
CA GLY A 547 -19.51 -3.83 27.39
C GLY A 547 -19.24 -4.04 25.88
N ASN A 548 -18.67 -5.20 25.52
CA ASN A 548 -18.50 -5.63 24.14
C ASN A 548 -19.87 -6.15 23.64
N ALA A 549 -20.34 -5.69 22.48
CA ALA A 549 -21.77 -5.73 22.16
C ALA A 549 -22.34 -7.12 21.86
N LYS A 550 -21.52 -8.08 21.41
CA LYS A 550 -21.92 -9.45 21.04
C LYS A 550 -21.30 -10.54 21.90
N GLY A 551 -20.33 -10.18 22.74
CA GLY A 551 -19.67 -11.07 23.70
C GLY A 551 -18.21 -10.71 23.93
N ASN A 552 -17.66 -11.13 25.07
CA ASN A 552 -16.26 -10.87 25.41
C ASN A 552 -15.27 -11.68 24.55
N PHE A 553 -15.52 -12.98 24.37
CA PHE A 553 -14.72 -13.87 23.53
C PHE A 553 -15.63 -14.66 22.58
N VAL A 554 -15.15 -14.95 21.37
CA VAL A 554 -15.79 -15.88 20.45
C VAL A 554 -14.76 -16.78 19.76
N ILE A 555 -15.03 -18.08 19.71
CA ILE A 555 -14.30 -19.05 18.90
C ILE A 555 -15.19 -19.40 17.70
N ARG A 556 -14.70 -19.13 16.49
CA ARG A 556 -15.40 -19.35 15.22
C ARG A 556 -14.67 -20.45 14.45
N LYS A 557 -15.33 -21.58 14.19
CA LYS A 557 -14.76 -22.64 13.35
C LYS A 557 -14.93 -22.30 11.87
N VAL A 558 -13.83 -22.31 11.11
CA VAL A 558 -13.77 -21.83 9.72
C VAL A 558 -13.54 -23.00 8.76
N TYR A 559 -14.59 -23.43 8.07
CA TYR A 559 -14.56 -24.52 7.08
C TYR A 559 -14.07 -24.04 5.70
N SER A 560 -12.85 -23.51 5.67
CA SER A 560 -12.16 -23.05 4.46
C SER A 560 -10.66 -23.40 4.53
N SER A 561 -10.01 -23.57 3.38
CA SER A 561 -8.56 -23.35 3.29
C SER A 561 -8.22 -21.99 3.90
N ARG A 562 -7.12 -21.91 4.66
CA ARG A 562 -6.70 -20.74 5.46
C ARG A 562 -6.93 -19.45 4.68
N PHE A 563 -8.02 -18.74 5.00
CA PHE A 563 -8.39 -17.53 4.28
C PHE A 563 -7.54 -16.39 4.81
N ASN A 564 -6.36 -16.23 4.24
CA ASN A 564 -5.42 -15.23 4.70
C ASN A 564 -5.95 -13.83 4.36
N SER A 565 -6.58 -13.15 5.34
CA SER A 565 -7.16 -11.82 5.12
C SER A 565 -6.10 -10.73 4.89
N SER A 566 -4.81 -11.10 4.86
CA SER A 566 -3.71 -10.27 4.39
C SER A 566 -3.75 -9.97 2.89
N CYS A 567 -4.71 -10.52 2.11
CA CYS A 567 -4.93 -10.40 0.65
C CYS A 567 -4.77 -9.01 -0.05
N PHE A 568 -4.39 -7.93 0.63
CA PHE A 568 -3.95 -6.67 0.03
C PHE A 568 -2.46 -6.35 0.18
N ILE A 569 -1.67 -7.25 0.80
CA ILE A 569 -0.21 -7.26 0.77
C ILE A 569 0.20 -8.70 0.45
N GLU A 570 0.92 -8.91 -0.64
CA GLU A 570 1.37 -10.26 -1.04
C GLU A 570 2.32 -10.80 0.02
N GLU A 571 1.87 -11.79 0.79
CA GLU A 571 2.71 -12.55 1.70
C GLU A 571 3.67 -13.43 0.91
N ILE A 572 4.90 -13.53 1.39
CA ILE A 572 6.04 -14.05 0.65
C ILE A 572 6.42 -15.38 1.31
N ASP A 573 5.58 -16.40 1.05
CA ASP A 573 5.49 -17.74 1.68
C ASP A 573 6.76 -18.20 2.41
N ALA A 574 6.71 -18.26 3.75
CA ALA A 574 7.91 -18.37 4.59
C ALA A 574 8.57 -19.76 4.63
N ASP A 575 7.97 -20.79 4.03
CA ASP A 575 8.44 -22.18 4.13
C ASP A 575 9.72 -22.44 3.30
N GLY A 576 10.86 -22.35 3.99
CA GLY A 576 12.20 -22.64 3.47
C GLY A 576 12.51 -24.12 3.28
N THR A 577 11.54 -24.96 2.90
CA THR A 577 11.76 -26.39 2.62
C THR A 577 12.34 -26.60 1.22
N PHE A 578 13.65 -26.81 1.15
CA PHE A 578 14.31 -27.35 -0.04
C PHE A 578 13.88 -28.81 -0.26
N GLU A 579 12.95 -29.06 -1.18
CA GLU A 579 12.85 -30.36 -1.84
C GLU A 579 13.82 -30.38 -3.04
N ASP A 580 14.86 -31.22 -2.92
CA ASP A 580 15.89 -31.43 -3.94
C ASP A 580 15.37 -32.46 -4.95
N ASP A 581 14.77 -31.97 -6.05
CA ASP A 581 14.13 -32.77 -7.11
C ASP A 581 15.17 -33.59 -7.91
N GLY A 582 15.68 -34.63 -7.27
CA GLY A 582 16.76 -35.49 -7.74
C GLY A 582 16.28 -36.85 -8.28
N ASP A 583 16.48 -37.02 -9.60
CA ASP A 583 16.48 -38.27 -10.37
C ASP A 583 15.13 -38.82 -10.90
N ASP A 584 15.21 -39.40 -12.10
CA ASP A 584 14.09 -39.93 -12.88
C ASP A 584 13.59 -41.28 -12.33
N THR A 585 12.28 -41.53 -12.30
CA THR A 585 11.78 -42.91 -12.42
C THR A 585 10.42 -43.02 -13.12
N LEU A 586 10.43 -42.93 -14.45
CA LEU A 586 9.26 -43.22 -15.30
C LEU A 586 8.74 -44.66 -15.12
N GLN A 587 7.56 -44.83 -14.53
CA GLN A 587 6.71 -46.01 -14.74
C GLN A 587 5.49 -45.65 -15.60
N GLN A 588 5.67 -45.69 -16.92
CA GLN A 588 4.56 -45.76 -17.87
C GLN A 588 3.98 -47.18 -17.87
N ASP A 589 2.69 -47.33 -17.56
CA ASP A 589 1.93 -48.51 -17.98
C ASP A 589 1.14 -48.23 -19.28
N ARG A 590 0.81 -49.29 -20.02
CA ARG A 590 0.64 -49.23 -21.48
C ARG A 590 -0.79 -49.45 -21.96
N THR A 591 -1.24 -48.61 -22.88
CA THR A 591 -2.13 -49.01 -23.99
C THR A 591 -1.68 -48.38 -25.31
N ALA A 592 -1.87 -49.07 -26.43
CA ALA A 592 -1.19 -48.79 -27.69
C ALA A 592 -2.14 -48.58 -28.89
N CYS A 593 -1.69 -47.79 -29.86
CA CYS A 593 -2.10 -47.86 -31.26
C CYS A 593 -0.89 -47.56 -32.17
N ASN A 594 -0.94 -47.98 -33.45
CA ASN A 594 0.26 -48.28 -34.25
C ASN A 594 0.49 -47.39 -35.49
N ASN A 595 1.78 -47.21 -35.81
CA ASN A 595 2.40 -47.07 -37.13
C ASN A 595 2.05 -45.89 -38.07
N THR A 596 3.10 -45.14 -38.44
CA THR A 596 3.73 -45.29 -39.78
C THR A 596 5.18 -44.75 -39.79
N ASN A 597 6.06 -45.25 -40.67
CA ASN A 597 7.53 -45.06 -40.61
C ASN A 597 8.13 -44.35 -41.84
N VAL A 598 9.01 -43.36 -41.61
CA VAL A 598 10.17 -42.88 -42.41
C VAL A 598 11.11 -42.13 -41.41
N SER A 599 12.44 -42.30 -41.18
CA SER A 599 13.63 -42.97 -41.77
C SER A 599 14.52 -42.10 -42.69
N PHE A 600 15.84 -41.93 -42.50
CA PHE A 600 16.78 -42.57 -41.55
C PHE A 600 18.14 -41.81 -41.45
N GLY A 601 18.70 -41.62 -40.24
CA GLY A 601 20.12 -41.27 -39.99
C GLY A 601 20.54 -39.78 -40.11
N CYS A 602 21.75 -39.37 -39.72
CA CYS A 602 22.75 -39.99 -38.83
C CYS A 602 23.90 -39.01 -38.48
N ASP A 603 24.57 -39.26 -37.35
CA ASP A 603 25.96 -38.96 -36.98
C ASP A 603 26.48 -37.50 -36.84
N VAL A 604 26.98 -37.23 -35.62
CA VAL A 604 27.87 -36.10 -35.23
C VAL A 604 29.34 -36.56 -35.31
N PRO A 605 30.29 -35.65 -35.61
CA PRO A 605 31.61 -35.77 -35.00
C PRO A 605 32.20 -34.45 -34.47
N ASP A 606 32.87 -34.53 -33.31
CA ASP A 606 33.80 -33.51 -32.81
C ASP A 606 35.03 -33.35 -33.70
N ALA A 607 35.59 -32.13 -33.76
CA ALA A 607 37.01 -31.92 -34.04
C ALA A 607 37.50 -30.56 -33.52
N THR A 608 38.42 -30.56 -32.56
CA THR A 608 39.29 -29.41 -32.26
C THR A 608 40.66 -29.64 -32.91
N LEU A 609 41.29 -28.59 -33.47
CA LEU A 609 42.73 -28.24 -33.33
C LEU A 609 43.27 -27.27 -34.42
N PHE A 610 44.44 -26.69 -34.09
CA PHE A 610 45.39 -25.91 -34.91
C PHE A 610 45.03 -24.42 -35.17
N SER A 611 45.86 -23.37 -34.89
CA SER A 611 47.35 -23.14 -34.91
C SER A 611 47.81 -22.41 -36.19
N SER A 612 48.78 -21.47 -36.23
CA SER A 612 49.51 -20.67 -35.20
C SER A 612 50.53 -19.74 -35.90
N THR A 613 50.77 -18.53 -35.35
CA THR A 613 52.01 -17.72 -35.53
C THR A 613 52.16 -16.83 -34.29
N LYS A 614 53.15 -17.00 -33.39
CA LYS A 614 54.61 -16.67 -33.49
C LYS A 614 54.87 -15.17 -33.75
N HIS A 615 55.81 -14.49 -33.07
CA HIS A 615 57.14 -14.92 -32.58
C HIS A 615 57.57 -14.26 -31.24
N GLN A 616 58.38 -14.98 -30.43
CA GLN A 616 59.56 -14.58 -29.58
C GLN A 616 59.62 -13.24 -28.81
N SER A 617 60.26 -13.12 -27.61
CA SER A 617 61.04 -14.09 -26.81
C SER A 617 61.26 -13.67 -25.33
N LEU A 618 61.17 -14.66 -24.42
CA LEU A 618 62.04 -14.97 -23.26
C LEU A 618 62.98 -13.87 -22.66
N CYS A 619 62.89 -13.64 -21.34
CA CYS A 619 63.85 -14.17 -20.33
C CYS A 619 63.57 -13.69 -18.88
N ASP A 620 63.24 -14.66 -18.02
CA ASP A 620 63.54 -14.92 -16.59
C ASP A 620 63.91 -13.81 -15.56
N GLU A 621 63.31 -13.97 -14.37
CA GLU A 621 63.78 -13.74 -12.99
C GLU A 621 64.87 -12.68 -12.67
N ASN A 622 64.54 -11.71 -11.80
CA ASN A 622 65.06 -11.64 -10.41
C ASN A 622 64.58 -10.42 -9.59
N GLY A 623 64.54 -10.60 -8.25
CA GLY A 623 65.19 -9.66 -7.30
C GLY A 623 64.55 -8.30 -6.92
N THR A 624 64.03 -8.25 -5.70
CA THR A 624 64.16 -7.11 -4.73
C THR A 624 63.76 -5.68 -5.11
N CYS A 625 62.62 -5.25 -4.54
CA CYS A 625 62.45 -4.08 -3.66
C CYS A 625 63.48 -2.91 -3.71
N LEU A 626 62.98 -1.69 -3.94
CA LEU A 626 63.48 -0.49 -3.28
C LEU A 626 62.40 0.59 -3.12
N LYS A 627 62.57 1.50 -2.15
CA LYS A 627 61.69 2.64 -1.87
C LYS A 627 62.30 3.94 -2.39
N GLN A 628 61.47 4.81 -2.98
CA GLN A 628 61.47 6.27 -2.79
C GLN A 628 60.17 6.80 -3.46
N ASN A 629 59.29 7.58 -2.82
CA ASN A 629 59.41 8.85 -2.08
C ASN A 629 59.83 10.06 -2.91
N LEU A 630 59.15 11.17 -2.61
CA LEU A 630 59.31 12.54 -3.11
C LEU A 630 58.72 12.84 -4.49
N SER A 631 58.20 14.05 -4.76
CA SER A 631 57.46 15.04 -3.93
C SER A 631 56.98 16.18 -4.85
N ASP A 632 56.05 17.04 -4.37
CA ASP A 632 55.87 18.45 -4.77
C ASP A 632 55.42 18.72 -6.25
N ASP A 633 54.75 19.83 -6.61
CA ASP A 633 53.87 20.73 -5.85
C ASP A 633 52.81 21.37 -6.79
N ARG A 634 51.75 21.92 -6.18
CA ARG A 634 50.89 23.05 -6.61
C ARG A 634 50.82 23.53 -8.08
N SER A 635 49.56 23.58 -8.55
CA SER A 635 48.92 24.76 -9.21
C SER A 635 49.37 25.13 -10.65
N THR A 636 48.70 25.98 -11.43
CA THR A 636 47.46 26.82 -11.32
C THR A 636 46.80 26.91 -12.71
N ASN A 637 45.46 26.99 -12.78
CA ASN A 637 44.70 27.66 -13.86
C ASN A 637 44.87 27.08 -15.31
N ASP A 638 44.12 27.45 -16.36
CA ASP A 638 42.89 28.27 -16.48
C ASP A 638 41.99 27.78 -17.64
N THR A 639 40.85 28.46 -17.85
CA THR A 639 39.93 28.48 -19.01
C THR A 639 40.39 27.87 -20.35
N GLY A 640 39.49 27.17 -21.07
CA GLY A 640 39.71 26.84 -22.49
C GLY A 640 38.58 26.11 -23.24
N LEU A 641 37.47 26.80 -23.57
CA LEU A 641 36.63 26.41 -24.72
C LEU A 641 37.35 26.82 -26.02
N PRO A 642 37.36 25.95 -27.04
CA PRO A 642 36.45 26.10 -28.20
C PRO A 642 35.72 24.79 -28.53
N GLY A 643 34.74 24.72 -29.43
CA GLY A 643 34.22 25.72 -30.38
C GLY A 643 34.02 25.08 -31.76
N SER A 644 32.80 25.12 -32.30
CA SER A 644 32.40 24.38 -33.52
C SER A 644 32.99 24.93 -34.82
N LEU A 645 33.10 24.08 -35.87
CA LEU A 645 32.64 24.30 -37.27
C LEU A 645 33.19 23.25 -38.27
N THR A 646 32.31 22.61 -39.05
CA THR A 646 32.25 22.47 -40.54
C THR A 646 31.17 21.43 -40.89
N HIS A 647 30.09 21.72 -41.65
CA HIS A 647 29.94 22.10 -43.07
C HIS A 647 30.26 21.01 -44.13
N SER A 648 29.20 20.35 -44.61
CA SER A 648 28.82 20.14 -46.04
C SER A 648 27.49 19.34 -46.04
N GLU A 649 26.39 19.69 -46.72
CA GLU A 649 26.17 19.98 -48.16
C GLU A 649 26.23 18.66 -49.00
N GLU A 650 25.33 18.35 -49.95
CA GLU A 650 24.20 19.10 -50.54
C GLU A 650 23.11 18.17 -51.18
N ASP A 651 22.38 18.63 -52.21
CA ASP A 651 21.34 17.96 -53.05
C ASP A 651 19.94 17.69 -52.42
N ALA A 652 18.77 18.30 -52.78
CA ALA A 652 18.28 19.37 -53.70
C ALA A 652 17.21 18.93 -54.76
N GLN A 653 16.46 19.92 -55.31
CA GLN A 653 15.40 19.87 -56.37
C GLN A 653 14.06 19.18 -56.04
N ASP A 654 12.85 19.57 -56.51
CA ASP A 654 12.16 20.78 -57.09
C ASP A 654 10.62 20.47 -56.97
N ASP A 655 9.54 21.26 -57.22
CA ASP A 655 9.15 22.55 -57.87
C ASP A 655 8.40 23.46 -56.81
N ALA A 656 8.05 24.76 -56.93
CA ALA A 656 7.43 25.66 -57.95
C ALA A 656 5.87 25.54 -58.11
N ASP A 657 5.04 26.61 -58.16
CA ASP A 657 5.25 28.07 -58.00
C ASP A 657 3.92 28.89 -57.81
N ASP A 658 4.02 30.24 -57.65
CA ASP A 658 3.00 31.33 -57.75
C ASP A 658 1.85 31.41 -56.70
N GLU A 659 1.26 32.53 -56.22
CA GLU A 659 1.32 34.04 -56.30
C GLU A 659 -0.16 34.55 -56.33
N SER A 660 -0.60 35.74 -55.87
CA SER A 660 -0.07 36.80 -54.98
C SER A 660 -1.18 37.85 -54.60
N ASN A 661 -0.81 38.88 -53.81
CA ASN A 661 -1.46 40.22 -53.62
C ASN A 661 -2.66 40.51 -52.65
N SER A 662 -2.29 40.97 -51.43
CA SER A 662 -2.39 42.37 -50.90
C SER A 662 -3.73 43.14 -50.68
N TYR A 663 -3.63 44.25 -49.89
CA TYR A 663 -4.62 45.23 -49.35
C TYR A 663 -5.27 44.90 -47.96
N SER A 664 -5.64 45.86 -47.07
CA SER A 664 -4.97 47.06 -46.48
C SER A 664 -5.93 47.86 -45.55
N GLU A 665 -5.38 48.63 -44.60
CA GLU A 665 -5.99 49.74 -43.82
C GLU A 665 -6.86 49.43 -42.56
N GLU A 666 -6.85 50.42 -41.64
CA GLU A 666 -7.48 50.45 -40.31
C GLU A 666 -8.75 51.36 -40.27
N PRO A 667 -9.06 52.17 -39.23
CA PRO A 667 -9.99 51.81 -38.16
C PRO A 667 -11.18 52.79 -38.04
N THR A 668 -12.06 52.61 -37.03
CA THR A 668 -12.83 53.74 -36.49
C THR A 668 -13.22 53.54 -35.02
N ALA A 669 -13.21 54.63 -34.25
CA ALA A 669 -13.66 54.69 -32.86
C ALA A 669 -14.68 55.85 -32.69
N ILE A 670 -15.06 56.16 -31.44
CA ILE A 670 -15.50 57.47 -30.87
C ILE A 670 -16.89 57.47 -30.16
N CYS A 671 -16.90 58.06 -28.95
CA CYS A 671 -18.03 58.63 -28.17
C CYS A 671 -19.11 57.72 -27.52
N ASP A 672 -19.79 58.12 -26.43
CA ASP A 672 -19.33 58.93 -25.27
C ASP A 672 -20.32 58.92 -24.07
N GLN A 673 -19.80 59.30 -22.90
CA GLN A 673 -20.45 60.03 -21.78
C GLN A 673 -21.92 59.74 -21.29
N LYS A 674 -21.96 59.31 -20.01
CA LYS A 674 -22.66 59.94 -18.84
C LYS A 674 -24.05 59.44 -18.36
N PRO A 675 -24.39 59.66 -17.06
CA PRO A 675 -25.34 58.83 -16.30
C PRO A 675 -26.66 59.53 -15.93
N LEU A 676 -27.60 58.78 -15.35
CA LEU A 676 -28.78 59.31 -14.65
C LEU A 676 -29.08 58.63 -13.30
N HIS A 677 -29.78 59.36 -12.44
CA HIS A 677 -30.07 59.05 -11.04
C HIS A 677 -31.43 58.35 -10.82
N LEU A 678 -31.56 57.66 -9.68
CA LEU A 678 -32.77 57.51 -8.85
C LEU A 678 -34.06 56.94 -9.48
N SER A 679 -34.55 55.80 -8.94
CA SER A 679 -35.90 55.78 -8.31
C SER A 679 -36.26 54.50 -7.51
N ARG A 680 -35.87 54.52 -6.23
CA ARG A 680 -36.60 53.98 -5.07
C ARG A 680 -38.08 53.54 -5.31
N ARG A 681 -38.39 52.26 -5.09
CA ARG A 681 -39.73 51.78 -4.68
C ARG A 681 -39.65 50.85 -3.45
N ARG A 682 -40.74 50.79 -2.68
CA ARG A 682 -40.89 50.01 -1.43
C ARG A 682 -42.25 49.31 -1.43
N SER A 683 -42.26 48.02 -1.07
CA SER A 683 -43.41 47.25 -0.55
C SER A 683 -42.88 45.85 -0.18
N ALA A 684 -42.77 45.35 1.05
CA ALA A 684 -43.36 45.66 2.37
C ALA A 684 -44.65 44.90 2.75
N SER A 685 -44.46 43.66 3.25
CA SER A 685 -45.40 42.88 4.09
C SER A 685 -44.54 41.93 4.94
N ILE A 686 -44.23 42.25 6.20
CA ILE A 686 -45.02 42.02 7.43
C ILE A 686 -44.74 40.62 8.04
N SER A 687 -44.26 40.70 9.28
CA SER A 687 -43.77 39.69 10.24
C SER A 687 -44.94 39.16 11.12
N PRO A 688 -44.80 38.58 12.36
CA PRO A 688 -43.63 38.39 13.24
C PRO A 688 -43.59 37.07 14.07
N GLU A 689 -42.79 37.07 15.15
CA GLU A 689 -42.85 36.28 16.42
C GLU A 689 -41.75 35.21 16.64
N GLN A 690 -41.15 35.02 17.84
CA GLN A 690 -41.11 35.87 19.05
C GLN A 690 -39.86 35.63 19.94
N ARG A 691 -39.16 36.72 20.30
CA ARG A 691 -38.43 37.03 21.55
C ARG A 691 -37.99 35.90 22.52
N ARG A 692 -36.72 35.99 22.98
CA ARG A 692 -36.37 36.44 24.36
C ARG A 692 -34.91 36.91 24.48
N SER A 693 -34.58 37.58 25.58
CA SER A 693 -33.36 38.39 25.76
C SER A 693 -33.01 38.55 27.25
N PHE A 694 -31.72 38.61 27.60
CA PHE A 694 -31.05 39.20 28.80
C PHE A 694 -29.61 38.61 28.85
N SER A 695 -28.57 39.27 29.37
CA SER A 695 -28.39 40.63 29.91
C SER A 695 -26.91 41.05 29.79
N SER A 696 -26.62 42.36 29.76
CA SER A 696 -25.28 42.94 29.60
C SER A 696 -24.47 43.06 30.89
N GLN A 697 -23.14 43.14 30.76
CA GLN A 697 -22.27 43.89 31.67
C GLN A 697 -21.02 44.36 30.93
N ASP A 698 -20.68 45.65 31.08
CA ASP A 698 -19.63 46.33 30.32
C ASP A 698 -18.27 46.32 31.04
N GLY A 699 -17.19 46.55 30.28
CA GLY A 699 -15.84 46.77 30.80
C GLY A 699 -14.87 47.26 29.72
N ASP A 700 -14.51 48.55 29.79
CA ASP A 700 -13.40 49.15 29.04
C ASP A 700 -12.05 48.46 29.45
N ASP A 701 -10.94 48.55 28.70
CA ASP A 701 -10.47 49.71 27.93
C ASP A 701 -9.36 49.33 26.91
N SER A 702 -9.13 50.21 25.93
CA SER A 702 -7.94 50.34 25.06
C SER A 702 -7.46 49.13 24.22
N VAL A 703 -7.61 49.24 22.89
CA VAL A 703 -6.76 48.55 21.90
C VAL A 703 -5.98 49.61 21.11
N SER A 704 -4.66 49.47 21.02
CA SER A 704 -3.78 50.39 20.29
C SER A 704 -3.70 50.03 18.81
N VAL A 705 -4.00 51.00 17.93
CA VAL A 705 -3.71 50.91 16.49
C VAL A 705 -2.21 50.91 16.26
N ILE A 706 -1.71 49.94 15.48
CA ILE A 706 -0.43 50.01 14.79
C ILE A 706 -0.70 49.64 13.34
N GLU A 707 -0.62 50.64 12.46
CA GLU A 707 -0.54 50.44 11.02
C GLU A 707 0.90 50.00 10.68
N ILE A 708 1.07 49.08 9.73
CA ILE A 708 2.38 48.72 9.17
C ILE A 708 2.28 48.90 7.66
N GLU A 709 3.18 49.71 7.12
CA GLU A 709 3.16 50.18 5.73
C GLU A 709 3.76 49.15 4.76
N ASP A 710 3.32 49.19 3.49
CA ASP A 710 3.83 48.35 2.40
C ASP A 710 5.36 48.45 2.28
N THR A 711 6.06 47.31 2.35
CA THR A 711 7.50 47.23 2.12
C THR A 711 7.80 46.31 0.95
N ILE A 712 8.01 46.91 -0.23
CA ILE A 712 8.55 46.21 -1.41
C ILE A 712 10.02 45.86 -1.11
N ILE A 713 10.40 44.61 -1.36
CA ILE A 713 11.80 44.17 -1.37
C ILE A 713 12.13 43.73 -2.79
N GLU A 714 12.97 44.50 -3.48
CA GLU A 714 13.59 44.12 -4.74
C GLU A 714 14.69 43.06 -4.47
N ILE A 715 14.95 42.19 -5.44
CA ILE A 715 15.95 41.13 -5.37
C ILE A 715 17.13 41.50 -6.30
N ASP A 716 18.35 41.48 -5.75
CA ASP A 716 19.65 41.50 -6.45
C ASP A 716 20.15 40.06 -6.68
#